data_AF-A0A182PCT4-F1
#
_entry.id   AF-A0A182PCT4-F1
#
_cell.length_a   1.000
_cell.length_b   1.000
_cell.length_c   1.000
_cell.angle_alpha   90.00
_cell.angle_beta   90.00
_cell.angle_gamma   90.00
#
_symmetry.space_group_name_H-M   'P 1'
#
loop_
_entity.id
_entity.type
_entity.pdbx_description
1 polymer ?
#
loop_
_entity_poly.entity_id
_entity_poly.type
_entity_poly.pdbx_seq_one_letter_code
_entity_poly.pdbx_strand_id
1 'polypeptide(L)'
;MAKLLAYYNLCPINNIDDFLGLSRDVDPGCVINTLGRNIILVVKLSNQRQIRSWTVLDRLSSKVVYDFRSERYVGVFGGRYIRCWKREQNDLNTVKKIKLYRTVHDLFCLESGQTLLLYTDGSCESLESALETRTQNKLQTAESSPTYVDHKTHTMKDVQILLLDNGTPLMTYFVRKEDDGTMVLHYALLNPSDLKVHKTIEKITLQRIGGDIKLMSACVVDGSDGPSLLSIWSDSRIFNLQLSLGQSPKREEGVGNFIELVQTINAKQPLSMASIGKDYVAFYANNKNQDGAMLVLFNVQFKVFQAKQYFKVYFVSSRIWVVESNILLAFGQMLAVVPYKISKEQLSDMIGSQRTFDLSHTIDDESINEELEFLDMYAFDEVLSELPKQRDDDDLKPVTIDNVVKNGLKPTSQRLYSAAEFDEVLREAYRQSLPVDVIEDPSLPKDTVQIKLFNNADTSLGPLILSEKFEIILEELERCGYSEMELCDRVIPWLIRANLPEDLAKCLKRYSVISERTIIKALKYALSLPEPEIEEEMDAEPTKPAKPVKALKGDDPELPDQNVMIEAQSTHQSHFDLLNIVLSCSFNRKPLTAYARKELDFPTVTKLLHHLEYLLVDPMATLSETLHSGDTFDSDEQTVQWIMVLLDSHYQQFILSTEDAVREQLKRMLDIVERHIGLLKELKSLSPSMERLLERKTTKSSNQWYSVETITLY
;
A
#
# COMPACT_ATOMS: atom_id res chain seq x y z
N MET A 1 -3.65 6.11 9.68
CA MET A 1 -2.73 7.18 9.27
C MET A 1 -2.06 7.89 10.45
N ALA A 2 -0.73 7.96 10.47
CA ALA A 2 0.00 8.92 11.31
C ALA A 2 -0.09 10.33 10.71
N LYS A 3 -0.42 11.35 11.52
CA LYS A 3 -0.48 12.75 11.11
C LYS A 3 0.35 13.62 12.05
N LEU A 4 1.15 14.50 11.47
CA LEU A 4 1.79 15.60 12.18
C LEU A 4 0.83 16.79 12.19
N LEU A 5 0.62 17.39 13.36
CA LEU A 5 -0.17 18.60 13.52
C LEU A 5 0.73 19.83 13.40
N ALA A 6 0.10 21.00 13.24
CA ALA A 6 0.82 22.27 13.16
C ALA A 6 1.74 22.46 14.39
N TYR A 7 2.99 22.79 14.11
CA TYR A 7 3.97 23.03 15.17
C TYR A 7 3.81 24.41 15.79
N TYR A 8 4.24 24.54 17.04
CA TYR A 8 4.32 25.81 17.74
C TYR A 8 5.62 25.88 18.56
N ASN A 9 6.05 27.09 18.90
CA ASN A 9 7.26 27.29 19.70
C ASN A 9 6.89 27.27 21.19
N LEU A 10 7.62 26.50 22.01
CA LEU A 10 7.39 26.40 23.44
C LEU A 10 8.12 27.52 24.20
N CYS A 11 9.43 27.61 24.01
CA CYS A 11 10.28 28.60 24.66
C CYS A 11 11.55 28.86 23.84
N PRO A 12 12.13 30.06 23.93
CA PRO A 12 13.46 30.31 23.39
C PRO A 12 14.51 29.53 24.21
N ILE A 13 15.53 29.04 23.51
CA ILE A 13 16.72 28.43 24.12
C ILE A 13 17.92 29.31 23.79
N ASN A 14 18.83 29.49 24.75
CA ASN A 14 20.00 30.36 24.56
C ASN A 14 20.97 29.74 23.54
N ASN A 15 21.35 28.49 23.79
CA ASN A 15 22.21 27.70 22.93
C ASN A 15 21.87 26.22 23.12
N ILE A 16 21.89 25.44 22.04
CA ILE A 16 21.66 23.99 22.04
C ILE A 16 22.74 23.26 22.84
N ASP A 17 23.97 23.76 22.83
CA ASP A 17 25.08 23.12 23.54
C ASP A 17 24.96 23.22 25.07
N ASP A 18 24.34 24.29 25.56
CA ASP A 18 24.06 24.50 26.98
C ASP A 18 22.71 23.88 27.41
N PHE A 19 21.92 23.40 26.45
CA PHE A 19 20.65 22.74 26.71
C PHE A 19 20.89 21.30 27.20
N LEU A 20 20.54 21.04 28.46
CA LEU A 20 20.80 19.75 29.10
C LEU A 20 19.74 18.69 28.77
N GLY A 21 18.51 19.09 28.46
CA GLY A 21 17.47 18.19 27.98
C GLY A 21 16.08 18.42 28.58
N LEU A 22 15.17 17.54 28.17
CA LEU A 22 13.76 17.54 28.56
C LEU A 22 13.42 16.23 29.29
N SER A 23 12.52 16.31 30.26
CA SER A 23 11.95 15.12 30.90
C SER A 23 10.46 15.31 31.20
N ARG A 24 9.76 14.21 31.44
CA ARG A 24 8.36 14.21 31.90
C ARG A 24 8.26 14.75 33.32
N ASP A 25 7.22 15.55 33.59
CA ASP A 25 6.84 16.00 34.94
C ASP A 25 5.77 15.07 35.55
N VAL A 26 5.45 15.28 36.83
CA VAL A 26 4.35 14.60 37.54
C VAL A 26 2.99 14.84 36.89
N ASP A 27 2.76 16.06 36.40
CA ASP A 27 1.50 16.45 35.78
C ASP A 27 1.49 16.04 34.30
N PRO A 28 0.49 15.28 33.82
CA PRO A 28 0.43 14.85 32.42
C PRO A 28 0.38 16.05 31.47
N GLY A 29 1.10 15.96 30.36
CA GLY A 29 1.25 17.06 29.40
C GLY A 29 2.15 18.20 29.87
N CYS A 30 2.87 18.04 30.99
CA CYS A 30 3.88 18.99 31.47
C CYS A 30 5.29 18.41 31.32
N VAL A 31 6.23 19.28 30.95
CA VAL A 31 7.62 18.90 30.67
C VAL A 31 8.55 19.74 31.52
N ILE A 32 9.55 19.08 32.11
CA ILE A 32 10.67 19.71 32.82
C ILE A 32 11.72 20.05 31.78
N ASN A 33 11.95 21.34 31.62
CA ASN A 33 12.94 21.91 30.75
C ASN A 33 14.14 22.41 31.56
N THR A 34 15.29 21.75 31.37
CA THR A 34 16.54 22.15 32.02
C THR A 34 17.30 23.09 31.08
N LEU A 35 16.98 24.39 31.20
CA LEU A 35 17.54 25.46 30.39
C LEU A 35 18.88 25.93 30.95
N GLY A 36 19.94 25.74 30.17
CA GLY A 36 21.28 26.08 30.62
C GLY A 36 21.71 25.23 31.82
N ARG A 37 22.86 25.59 32.40
CA ARG A 37 23.40 24.87 33.56
C ARG A 37 22.80 25.34 34.90
N ASN A 38 21.71 26.10 34.93
CA ASN A 38 21.23 26.71 36.18
C ASN A 38 19.71 26.98 36.27
N ILE A 39 18.94 26.88 35.19
CA ILE A 39 17.50 27.18 35.19
C ILE A 39 16.72 25.89 34.90
N ILE A 40 15.67 25.65 35.69
CA ILE A 40 14.75 24.53 35.53
C ILE A 40 13.35 25.12 35.39
N LEU A 41 12.69 24.90 34.26
CA LEU A 41 11.33 25.36 34.00
C LEU A 41 10.40 24.16 33.85
N VAL A 42 9.21 24.22 34.44
CA VAL A 42 8.13 23.27 34.18
C VAL A 42 7.10 23.99 33.33
N VAL A 43 6.88 23.50 32.12
CA VAL A 43 5.99 24.12 31.13
C VAL A 43 4.92 23.13 30.72
N LYS A 44 3.68 23.59 30.64
CA LYS A 44 2.56 22.81 30.10
C LYS A 44 2.54 22.91 28.58
N LEU A 45 2.57 21.79 27.88
CA LEU A 45 2.61 21.75 26.41
C LEU A 45 1.32 22.33 25.81
N SER A 46 0.16 21.97 26.35
CA SER A 46 -1.16 22.36 25.78
C SER A 46 -1.41 23.88 25.67
N ASN A 47 -0.89 24.69 26.59
CA ASN A 47 -1.15 26.13 26.62
C ASN A 47 0.13 26.98 26.69
N GLN A 48 1.31 26.35 26.57
CA GLN A 48 2.63 26.98 26.62
C GLN A 48 2.89 27.80 27.90
N ARG A 49 2.11 27.57 28.97
CA ARG A 49 2.29 28.32 30.22
C ARG A 49 3.34 27.65 31.09
N GLN A 50 4.24 28.48 31.62
CA GLN A 50 5.12 28.10 32.70
C GLN A 50 4.29 27.85 33.97
N ILE A 51 4.39 26.65 34.53
CA ILE A 51 3.78 26.30 35.80
C ILE A 51 4.73 26.68 36.94
N ARG A 52 6.01 26.29 36.81
CA ARG A 52 7.04 26.49 37.85
C ARG A 52 8.39 26.78 37.25
N SER A 53 9.25 27.42 38.04
CA SER A 53 10.65 27.65 37.71
C SER A 53 11.51 27.58 38.95
N TRP A 54 12.69 27.02 38.80
CA TRP A 54 13.75 27.11 39.79
C TRP A 54 15.03 27.61 39.14
N THR A 55 15.81 28.37 39.91
CA THR A 55 17.13 28.83 39.51
C THR A 55 18.13 28.42 40.59
N VAL A 56 19.24 27.82 40.18
CA VAL A 56 20.27 27.32 41.09
C VAL A 56 21.56 28.07 40.86
N LEU A 57 22.31 28.33 41.94
CA LEU A 57 23.64 28.95 41.83
C LEU A 57 24.69 27.94 41.34
N ASP A 58 24.56 26.68 41.78
CA ASP A 58 25.41 25.58 41.35
C ASP A 58 25.07 25.12 39.93
N ARG A 59 26.09 24.79 39.14
CA ARG A 59 25.92 24.30 37.77
C ARG A 59 25.37 22.86 37.73
N LEU A 60 24.22 22.69 37.08
CA LEU A 60 23.65 21.41 36.67
C LEU A 60 24.54 20.75 35.61
N SER A 61 24.69 19.44 35.73
CA SER A 61 25.47 18.61 34.80
C SER A 61 24.61 17.71 33.91
N SER A 62 23.35 17.44 34.28
CA SER A 62 22.40 16.65 33.50
C SER A 62 21.00 17.28 33.52
N LYS A 63 20.10 16.74 32.70
CA LYS A 63 18.66 17.04 32.82
C LYS A 63 18.14 16.64 34.20
N VAL A 64 17.18 17.41 34.70
CA VAL A 64 16.43 17.10 35.92
C VAL A 64 15.29 16.15 35.57
N VAL A 65 15.03 15.16 36.42
CA VAL A 65 13.93 14.21 36.26
C VAL A 65 13.05 14.17 37.50
N TYR A 66 11.80 13.76 37.36
CA TYR A 66 10.91 13.50 38.50
C TYR A 66 10.88 12.00 38.80
N ASP A 67 11.22 11.64 40.03
CA ASP A 67 11.17 10.26 40.51
C ASP A 67 9.79 9.99 41.11
N PHE A 68 8.99 9.15 40.43
CA PHE A 68 7.62 8.86 40.86
C PHE A 68 7.58 8.00 42.13
N ARG A 69 8.61 7.17 42.36
CA ARG A 69 8.68 6.33 43.56
C ARG A 69 8.95 7.11 44.83
N SER A 70 9.86 8.08 44.79
CA SER A 70 10.18 8.94 45.96
C SER A 70 9.39 10.25 46.01
N GLU A 71 8.57 10.53 44.99
CA GLU A 71 7.79 11.77 44.80
C GLU A 71 8.65 13.05 44.86
N ARG A 72 9.84 13.01 44.25
CA ARG A 72 10.82 14.10 44.30
C ARG A 72 11.45 14.34 42.94
N TYR A 73 11.80 15.60 42.69
CA TYR A 73 12.69 15.97 41.60
C TYR A 73 14.12 15.62 41.95
N VAL A 74 14.88 15.15 40.98
CA VAL A 74 16.26 14.72 41.12
C VAL A 74 17.10 15.44 40.08
N GLY A 75 18.16 16.11 40.54
CA GLY A 75 19.10 16.82 39.68
C GLY A 75 20.54 16.57 40.09
N VAL A 76 21.43 16.48 39.09
CA VAL A 76 22.87 16.33 39.30
C VAL A 76 23.58 17.67 39.12
N PHE A 77 24.45 17.99 40.08
CA PHE A 77 25.25 19.21 40.15
C PHE A 77 26.74 18.85 40.12
N GLY A 78 27.49 19.52 39.23
CA GLY A 78 28.93 19.31 39.09
C GLY A 78 29.35 17.85 38.85
N GLY A 79 28.48 17.03 38.26
CA GLY A 79 28.72 15.62 37.92
C GLY A 79 28.75 14.64 39.09
N ARG A 80 28.83 15.10 40.34
CA ARG A 80 29.01 14.24 41.53
C ARG A 80 28.08 14.53 42.69
N TYR A 81 27.30 15.60 42.64
CA TYR A 81 26.37 15.94 43.71
C TYR A 81 24.93 15.78 43.24
N ILE A 82 24.10 15.09 44.02
CA ILE A 82 22.68 14.96 43.76
C ILE A 82 21.91 15.78 44.79
N ARG A 83 20.87 16.48 44.34
CA ARG A 83 19.82 17.01 45.23
C ARG A 83 18.49 16.37 44.85
N CYS A 84 17.70 16.05 45.87
CA CYS A 84 16.32 15.60 45.70
C CYS A 84 15.39 16.56 46.44
N TRP A 85 14.38 17.11 45.77
CA TRP A 85 13.48 18.11 46.35
C TRP A 85 12.02 17.86 46.00
N LYS A 86 11.11 18.40 46.82
CA LYS A 86 9.67 18.32 46.62
C LYS A 86 9.13 19.51 45.82
N ARG A 87 7.85 19.45 45.44
CA ARG A 87 7.17 20.45 44.63
C ARG A 87 7.09 21.83 45.28
N GLU A 88 7.00 21.87 46.60
CA GLU A 88 6.77 23.08 47.41
C GLU A 88 8.08 23.83 47.74
N GLN A 89 9.23 23.27 47.38
CA GLN A 89 10.53 23.84 47.67
C GLN A 89 10.86 24.95 46.67
N ASN A 90 10.94 26.20 47.14
CA ASN A 90 11.28 27.36 46.29
C ASN A 90 12.80 27.54 46.10
N ASP A 91 13.58 27.41 47.18
CA ASP A 91 15.04 27.51 47.11
C ASP A 91 15.70 26.13 47.10
N LEU A 92 16.45 25.86 46.03
CA LEU A 92 17.21 24.64 45.83
C LEU A 92 18.55 24.66 46.55
N ASN A 93 19.04 25.84 46.93
CA ASN A 93 20.34 25.96 47.58
C ASN A 93 20.33 25.38 49.00
N THR A 94 19.18 25.47 49.69
CA THR A 94 18.96 24.91 51.03
C THR A 94 18.80 23.39 51.03
N VAL A 95 18.57 22.77 49.87
CA VAL A 95 18.36 21.32 49.75
C VAL A 95 19.69 20.59 49.95
N LYS A 96 19.65 19.54 50.79
CA LYS A 96 20.80 18.71 51.14
C LYS A 96 21.50 18.17 49.87
N LYS A 97 22.80 18.47 49.74
CA LYS A 97 23.67 17.90 48.71
C LYS A 97 24.11 16.50 49.13
N ILE A 98 23.90 15.51 48.26
CA ILE A 98 24.38 14.14 48.44
C ILE A 98 25.55 13.93 47.49
N LYS A 99 26.74 13.60 48.03
CA LYS A 99 27.93 13.36 47.22
C LYS A 99 28.00 11.90 46.77
N LEU A 100 28.16 11.70 45.47
CA LEU A 100 28.53 10.46 44.82
C LEU A 100 30.04 10.43 44.54
N TYR A 101 30.61 9.23 44.56
CA TYR A 101 32.04 9.01 44.27
C TYR A 101 32.31 8.77 42.77
N ARG A 102 31.28 8.37 42.02
CA ARG A 102 31.32 8.23 40.56
C ARG A 102 30.67 9.44 39.89
N THR A 103 31.15 9.79 38.70
CA THR A 103 30.62 10.91 37.92
C THR A 103 29.41 10.45 37.12
N VAL A 104 28.27 11.14 37.27
CA VAL A 104 27.02 10.85 36.57
C VAL A 104 26.99 11.60 35.23
N HIS A 105 26.66 10.89 34.17
CA HIS A 105 26.49 11.44 32.82
C HIS A 105 25.06 11.94 32.61
N ASP A 106 24.05 11.08 32.85
CA ASP A 106 22.65 11.43 32.60
C ASP A 106 21.68 10.68 33.55
N LEU A 107 20.46 11.21 33.67
CA LEU A 107 19.37 10.68 34.48
C LEU A 107 18.17 10.30 33.60
N PHE A 108 17.52 9.19 33.91
CA PHE A 108 16.31 8.75 33.20
C PHE A 108 15.23 8.30 34.17
N CYS A 109 13.98 8.65 33.88
CA CYS A 109 12.84 8.10 34.58
C CYS A 109 12.25 6.97 33.73
N LEU A 110 12.18 5.76 34.28
CA LEU A 110 11.53 4.62 33.64
C LEU A 110 10.01 4.72 33.78
N GLU A 111 9.29 3.97 32.94
CA GLU A 111 7.83 3.82 33.06
C GLU A 111 7.40 3.16 34.39
N SER A 112 8.28 2.33 34.97
CA SER A 112 8.11 1.77 36.32
C SER A 112 8.14 2.84 37.43
N GLY A 113 8.46 4.09 37.11
CA GLY A 113 8.53 5.21 38.03
C GLY A 113 9.83 5.32 38.82
N GLN A 114 10.79 4.42 38.57
CA GLN A 114 12.14 4.46 39.15
C GLN A 114 13.08 5.34 38.31
N THR A 115 14.01 6.00 38.99
CA THR A 115 15.09 6.78 38.35
C THR A 115 16.36 5.96 38.17
N LEU A 116 16.86 5.89 36.92
CA LEU A 116 18.15 5.33 36.55
C LEU A 116 19.23 6.42 36.50
N LEU A 117 20.38 6.14 37.10
CA LEU A 117 21.60 6.92 36.94
C LEU A 117 22.51 6.22 35.94
N LEU A 118 22.88 6.92 34.87
CA LEU A 118 23.96 6.50 33.98
C LEU A 118 25.25 7.21 34.38
N TYR A 119 26.27 6.45 34.75
CA TYR A 119 27.59 6.98 35.04
C TYR A 119 28.38 7.20 33.75
N THR A 120 29.40 8.04 33.82
CA THR A 120 30.25 8.29 32.66
C THR A 120 30.87 6.98 32.16
N ASP A 121 31.25 6.06 33.06
CA ASP A 121 31.91 4.76 32.79
C ASP A 121 31.06 3.75 32.01
N GLY A 122 29.82 4.10 31.68
CA GLY A 122 28.84 3.25 31.00
C GLY A 122 28.11 2.29 31.94
N SER A 123 28.41 2.31 33.25
CA SER A 123 27.66 1.58 34.27
C SER A 123 26.39 2.33 34.66
N CYS A 124 25.38 1.60 35.14
CA CYS A 124 24.11 2.15 35.56
C CYS A 124 23.60 1.48 36.84
N GLU A 125 22.89 2.26 37.65
CA GLU A 125 22.28 1.84 38.90
C GLU A 125 20.97 2.62 39.13
N SER A 126 20.03 2.03 39.88
CA SER A 126 18.86 2.77 40.37
C SER A 126 19.26 3.84 41.39
N LEU A 127 18.43 4.87 41.56
CA LEU A 127 18.66 5.93 42.54
C LEU A 127 18.80 5.39 43.98
N GLU A 128 17.97 4.42 44.35
CA GLU A 128 18.04 3.79 45.68
C GLU A 128 19.34 3.03 45.86
N SER A 129 19.72 2.20 44.87
CA SER A 129 20.98 1.46 44.90
C SER A 129 22.17 2.41 44.97
N ALA A 130 22.19 3.49 44.18
CA ALA A 130 23.26 4.49 44.21
C ALA A 130 23.41 5.19 45.58
N LEU A 131 22.29 5.40 46.28
CA LEU A 131 22.28 5.99 47.62
C LEU A 131 22.78 5.03 48.71
N GLU A 132 22.67 3.72 48.49
CA GLU A 132 23.18 2.66 49.37
C GLU A 132 24.65 2.32 49.08
N THR A 133 24.99 2.16 47.81
CA THR A 133 26.35 1.82 47.33
C THR A 133 27.34 2.96 47.55
N ARG A 134 26.88 4.22 47.74
CA ARG A 134 27.77 5.35 48.08
C ARG A 134 28.66 5.09 49.30
N THR A 135 28.18 4.30 50.26
CA THR A 135 28.90 3.95 51.48
C THR A 135 29.97 2.87 51.23
N GLN A 136 29.70 1.94 50.32
CA GLN A 136 30.62 0.89 49.89
C GLN A 136 31.70 1.44 48.94
N ASN A 137 31.31 2.31 48.00
CA ASN A 137 32.23 3.00 47.08
C ASN A 137 33.19 3.98 47.79
N LYS A 138 32.90 4.40 49.03
CA LYS A 138 33.84 5.16 49.87
C LYS A 138 35.06 4.32 50.31
N LEU A 139 34.90 2.99 50.37
CA LEU A 139 35.94 2.02 50.76
C LEU A 139 36.66 1.42 49.55
N GLN A 140 35.98 1.31 48.40
CA GLN A 140 36.49 0.69 47.16
C GLN A 140 37.15 1.67 46.18
N THR A 141 37.90 2.68 46.66
CA THR A 141 38.63 3.60 45.77
C THR A 141 39.84 2.96 45.06
N ALA A 142 40.06 1.63 45.18
CA ALA A 142 41.31 0.98 44.77
C ALA A 142 41.16 -0.32 43.95
N GLU A 143 39.96 -0.87 43.71
CA GLU A 143 39.81 -2.08 42.89
C GLU A 143 38.72 -1.94 41.82
N SER A 144 39.09 -2.36 40.62
CA SER A 144 38.51 -2.05 39.31
C SER A 144 37.05 -2.46 39.14
N SER A 145 36.14 -1.49 39.12
CA SER A 145 34.88 -1.67 38.39
C SER A 145 35.18 -1.79 36.89
N PRO A 146 34.51 -2.68 36.14
CA PRO A 146 34.68 -2.77 34.70
C PRO A 146 34.35 -1.40 34.08
N THR A 147 35.35 -0.76 33.49
CA THR A 147 35.18 0.51 32.79
C THR A 147 34.70 0.19 31.39
N TYR A 148 33.43 0.43 31.09
CA TYR A 148 32.84 0.07 29.79
C TYR A 148 33.12 1.12 28.72
N VAL A 149 33.31 2.37 29.14
CA VAL A 149 33.68 3.53 28.30
C VAL A 149 34.76 4.35 28.99
N ASP A 150 35.83 4.68 28.28
CA ASP A 150 36.88 5.58 28.78
C ASP A 150 36.54 7.05 28.43
N HIS A 151 36.35 7.90 29.44
CA HIS A 151 35.89 9.30 29.29
C HIS A 151 36.87 10.22 28.57
N LYS A 152 38.12 9.79 28.43
CA LYS A 152 39.15 10.62 27.80
C LYS A 152 39.20 10.43 26.28
N THR A 153 38.69 9.32 25.78
CA THR A 153 38.84 8.88 24.39
C THR A 153 37.49 8.69 23.67
N HIS A 154 36.40 8.60 24.44
CA HIS A 154 35.08 8.28 23.93
C HIS A 154 34.00 9.22 24.47
N THR A 155 33.08 9.65 23.59
CA THR A 155 31.88 10.43 23.96
C THR A 155 30.62 9.59 23.80
N MET A 156 29.75 9.59 24.82
CA MET A 156 28.46 8.91 24.77
C MET A 156 27.38 9.82 24.17
N LYS A 157 26.56 9.28 23.28
CA LYS A 157 25.46 9.97 22.60
C LYS A 157 24.21 9.11 22.54
N ASP A 158 23.07 9.79 22.44
CA ASP A 158 21.75 9.22 22.15
C ASP A 158 21.42 7.99 23.02
N VAL A 159 21.53 8.19 24.34
CA VAL A 159 21.18 7.19 25.34
C VAL A 159 19.66 7.01 25.35
N GLN A 160 19.21 5.78 25.17
CA GLN A 160 17.81 5.39 25.20
C GLN A 160 17.61 4.19 26.14
N ILE A 161 16.41 4.13 26.73
CA ILE A 161 15.98 3.00 27.57
C ILE A 161 14.65 2.54 27.00
N LEU A 162 14.60 1.26 26.61
CA LEU A 162 13.42 0.61 26.06
C LEU A 162 12.93 -0.43 27.07
N LEU A 163 11.62 -0.56 27.24
CA LEU A 163 11.03 -1.62 28.06
C LEU A 163 10.58 -2.75 27.14
N LEU A 164 11.22 -3.92 27.26
CA LEU A 164 10.87 -5.07 26.43
C LEU A 164 9.52 -5.66 26.88
N ASP A 165 8.88 -6.44 26.01
CA ASP A 165 7.58 -7.09 26.30
C ASP A 165 7.61 -8.01 27.52
N ASN A 166 8.79 -8.52 27.90
CA ASN A 166 9.00 -9.32 29.12
C ASN A 166 9.16 -8.47 30.40
N GLY A 167 9.02 -7.16 30.32
CA GLY A 167 9.17 -6.21 31.42
C GLY A 167 10.63 -5.89 31.80
N THR A 168 11.61 -6.40 31.05
CA THR A 168 13.03 -6.13 31.31
C THR A 168 13.45 -4.83 30.61
N PRO A 169 14.08 -3.88 31.31
CA PRO A 169 14.63 -2.69 30.67
C PRO A 169 15.89 -3.00 29.86
N LEU A 170 15.92 -2.56 28.61
CA LEU A 170 17.08 -2.57 27.73
C LEU A 170 17.67 -1.15 27.68
N MET A 171 18.95 -1.02 28.02
CA MET A 171 19.69 0.22 27.87
C MET A 171 20.50 0.19 26.58
N THR A 172 20.41 1.26 25.79
CA THR A 172 21.18 1.44 24.56
C THR A 172 21.84 2.81 24.55
N TYR A 173 23.08 2.90 24.07
CA TYR A 173 23.76 4.17 23.87
C TYR A 173 24.85 4.04 22.80
N PHE A 174 25.11 5.14 22.10
CA PHE A 174 26.15 5.18 21.08
C PHE A 174 27.42 5.77 21.66
N VAL A 175 28.55 5.17 21.32
CA VAL A 175 29.88 5.62 21.73
C VAL A 175 30.64 6.07 20.50
N ARG A 176 31.04 7.35 20.47
CA ARG A 176 31.90 7.90 19.43
C ARG A 176 33.35 7.89 19.90
N LYS A 177 34.24 7.26 19.12
CA LYS A 177 35.69 7.39 19.30
C LYS A 177 36.16 8.72 18.73
N GLU A 178 36.92 9.51 19.49
CA GLU A 178 37.42 10.81 19.02
C GLU A 178 38.54 10.67 17.97
N ASP A 179 39.34 9.59 18.04
CA ASP A 179 40.49 9.38 17.15
C ASP A 179 40.09 9.06 15.69
N ASP A 180 39.17 8.09 15.50
CA ASP A 180 38.73 7.63 14.17
C ASP A 180 37.33 8.16 13.77
N GLY A 181 36.62 8.82 14.68
CA GLY A 181 35.23 9.24 14.48
C GLY A 181 34.22 8.09 14.40
N THR A 182 34.65 6.85 14.65
CA THR A 182 33.84 5.64 14.52
C THR A 182 32.79 5.55 15.63
N MET A 183 31.60 5.07 15.24
CA MET A 183 30.45 4.94 16.14
C MET A 183 30.23 3.47 16.46
N VAL A 184 30.08 3.16 17.75
CA VAL A 184 29.77 1.81 18.25
C VAL A 184 28.50 1.89 19.08
N LEU A 185 27.52 1.04 18.77
CA LEU A 185 26.35 0.87 19.61
C LEU A 185 26.69 -0.07 20.77
N HIS A 186 26.42 0.38 21.99
CA HIS A 186 26.46 -0.43 23.20
C HIS A 186 25.02 -0.71 23.65
N TYR A 187 24.71 -1.97 23.95
CA TYR A 187 23.40 -2.32 24.51
C TYR A 187 23.52 -3.39 25.60
N ALA A 188 22.64 -3.32 26.60
CA ALA A 188 22.66 -4.23 27.73
C ALA A 188 21.27 -4.36 28.39
N LEU A 189 20.93 -5.60 28.75
CA LEU A 189 19.76 -5.88 29.58
C LEU A 189 20.03 -5.51 31.04
N LEU A 190 19.10 -4.79 31.65
CA LEU A 190 19.15 -4.35 33.03
C LEU A 190 18.29 -5.23 33.93
N ASN A 191 18.74 -5.45 35.17
CA ASN A 191 17.92 -6.09 36.18
C ASN A 191 16.77 -5.17 36.60
N PRO A 192 15.51 -5.61 36.60
CA PRO A 192 14.38 -4.74 36.91
C PRO A 192 14.36 -4.22 38.36
N SER A 193 15.05 -4.88 39.31
CA SER A 193 15.10 -4.45 40.72
C SER A 193 16.13 -3.34 40.97
N ASP A 194 17.38 -3.56 40.54
CA ASP A 194 18.52 -2.71 40.88
C ASP A 194 18.95 -1.82 39.70
N LEU A 195 18.39 -2.07 38.51
CA LEU A 195 18.75 -1.49 37.23
C LEU A 195 20.24 -1.58 36.89
N LYS A 196 20.92 -2.57 37.46
CA LYS A 196 22.30 -2.94 37.13
C LYS A 196 22.34 -3.82 35.89
N VAL A 197 23.44 -3.76 35.15
CA VAL A 197 23.67 -4.61 33.98
C VAL A 197 23.69 -6.09 34.39
N HIS A 198 22.83 -6.92 33.80
CA HIS A 198 22.64 -8.32 34.18
C HIS A 198 23.81 -9.24 33.74
N LYS A 199 24.50 -8.92 32.63
CA LYS A 199 25.61 -9.73 32.08
C LYS A 199 26.82 -8.88 31.71
N THR A 200 26.91 -8.47 30.44
CA THR A 200 27.97 -7.67 29.82
C THR A 200 27.33 -6.78 28.76
N ILE A 201 27.96 -5.65 28.48
CA ILE A 201 27.51 -4.74 27.43
C ILE A 201 27.95 -5.32 26.08
N GLU A 202 26.98 -5.61 25.22
CA GLU A 202 27.20 -6.05 23.85
C GLU A 202 27.52 -4.84 22.97
N LYS A 203 28.37 -5.03 21.96
CA LYS A 203 28.94 -3.95 21.15
C LYS A 203 28.79 -4.25 19.66
N ILE A 204 28.22 -3.30 18.91
CA ILE A 204 28.08 -3.37 17.46
C ILE A 204 28.81 -2.19 16.83
N THR A 205 29.81 -2.47 15.99
CA THR A 205 30.57 -1.45 15.28
C THR A 205 29.82 -1.02 14.01
N LEU A 206 29.54 0.28 13.87
CA LEU A 206 28.79 0.83 12.74
C LEU A 206 29.77 1.30 11.67
N GLN A 207 30.25 0.38 10.86
CA GLN A 207 31.12 0.66 9.71
C GLN A 207 30.64 -0.10 8.47
N ARG A 208 30.73 0.56 7.31
CA ARG A 208 30.46 -0.05 5.99
C ARG A 208 31.75 -0.13 5.19
N ILE A 209 31.83 -1.15 4.34
CA ILE A 209 32.92 -1.34 3.39
C ILE A 209 32.72 -0.34 2.25
N GLY A 210 33.67 0.59 2.10
CA GLY A 210 33.62 1.68 1.10
C GLY A 210 34.13 3.00 1.71
N GLY A 211 35.29 3.49 1.26
CA GLY A 211 36.06 4.54 1.93
C GLY A 211 35.42 5.93 2.05
N ASP A 212 34.25 6.18 1.42
CA ASP A 212 33.59 7.49 1.41
C ASP A 212 32.17 7.48 2.04
N ILE A 213 31.75 6.35 2.63
CA ILE A 213 30.40 6.23 3.22
C ILE A 213 30.46 6.54 4.72
N LYS A 214 29.75 7.59 5.14
CA LYS A 214 29.70 8.04 6.54
C LYS A 214 28.34 7.75 7.17
N LEU A 215 28.34 7.34 8.43
CA LEU A 215 27.12 7.21 9.22
C LEU A 215 26.61 8.62 9.55
N MET A 216 25.35 8.88 9.18
CA MET A 216 24.73 10.20 9.38
C MET A 216 23.90 10.24 10.66
N SER A 217 23.17 9.16 10.95
CA SER A 217 22.43 8.98 12.20
C SER A 217 22.08 7.52 12.45
N ALA A 218 21.85 7.18 13.71
CA ALA A 218 21.40 5.87 14.14
C ALA A 218 20.43 6.00 15.33
N CYS A 219 19.44 5.13 15.41
CA CYS A 219 18.47 5.10 16.50
C CYS A 219 17.98 3.66 16.74
N VAL A 220 17.68 3.31 17.98
CA VAL A 220 17.11 2.00 18.31
C VAL A 220 15.59 2.13 18.44
N VAL A 221 14.88 1.23 17.78
CA VAL A 221 13.42 1.17 17.67
C VAL A 221 12.93 -0.12 18.29
N ASP A 222 11.89 -0.07 19.11
CA ASP A 222 11.28 -1.24 19.74
C ASP A 222 10.26 -1.91 18.80
N GLY A 223 10.71 -2.72 17.83
CA GLY A 223 9.82 -3.35 16.85
C GLY A 223 8.94 -4.45 17.46
N SER A 224 7.89 -4.86 16.73
CA SER A 224 7.03 -6.00 17.11
C SER A 224 7.82 -7.30 17.34
N ASP A 225 8.89 -7.49 16.57
CA ASP A 225 9.73 -8.69 16.60
C ASP A 225 10.94 -8.53 17.53
N GLY A 226 10.95 -7.46 18.34
CA GLY A 226 12.02 -7.06 19.24
C GLY A 226 12.74 -5.78 18.81
N PRO A 227 13.72 -5.31 19.61
CA PRO A 227 14.42 -4.06 19.34
C PRO A 227 15.33 -4.19 18.12
N SER A 228 15.34 -3.14 17.31
CA SER A 228 16.04 -3.06 16.04
C SER A 228 16.82 -1.76 15.95
N LEU A 229 18.03 -1.82 15.40
CA LEU A 229 18.87 -0.67 15.13
C LEU A 229 18.60 -0.18 13.71
N LEU A 230 18.08 1.06 13.61
CA LEU A 230 17.93 1.78 12.36
C LEU A 230 19.14 2.68 12.13
N SER A 231 19.77 2.59 10.96
CA SER A 231 20.90 3.44 10.58
C SER A 231 20.72 4.08 9.21
N ILE A 232 21.11 5.35 9.09
CA ILE A 232 21.07 6.12 7.84
C ILE A 232 22.48 6.57 7.48
N TRP A 233 22.82 6.38 6.20
CA TRP A 233 24.16 6.58 5.66
C TRP A 233 24.18 7.67 4.59
N SER A 234 25.38 8.18 4.28
CA SER A 234 25.58 9.27 3.32
C SER A 234 25.19 8.95 1.87
N ASP A 235 24.99 7.67 1.55
CA ASP A 235 24.46 7.18 0.26
C ASP A 235 22.93 7.18 0.21
N SER A 236 22.27 7.85 1.15
CA SER A 236 20.81 7.91 1.30
C SER A 236 20.15 6.57 1.59
N ARG A 237 20.88 5.54 2.03
CA ARG A 237 20.29 4.22 2.34
C ARG A 237 19.97 4.07 3.82
N ILE A 238 18.80 3.50 4.12
CA ILE A 238 18.40 3.09 5.46
C ILE A 238 18.63 1.59 5.62
N PHE A 239 19.24 1.19 6.74
CA PHE A 239 19.40 -0.21 7.13
C PHE A 239 18.74 -0.50 8.47
N ASN A 240 18.14 -1.69 8.59
CA ASN A 240 17.61 -2.23 9.84
C ASN A 240 18.44 -3.43 10.30
N LEU A 241 18.91 -3.43 11.54
CA LEU A 241 19.53 -4.58 12.18
C LEU A 241 18.69 -5.02 13.39
N GLN A 242 18.11 -6.21 13.33
CA GLN A 242 17.41 -6.78 14.49
C GLN A 242 18.43 -7.19 15.56
N LEU A 243 18.24 -6.74 16.81
CA LEU A 243 19.16 -7.04 17.91
C LEU A 243 18.79 -8.37 18.57
N SER A 244 19.71 -9.34 18.54
CA SER A 244 19.51 -10.67 19.13
C SER A 244 19.81 -10.64 20.63
N LEU A 245 18.79 -10.39 21.45
CA LEU A 245 18.94 -10.34 22.91
C LEU A 245 19.19 -11.73 23.52
N GLY A 246 20.46 -12.09 23.72
CA GLY A 246 20.86 -13.25 24.53
C GLY A 246 21.03 -14.58 23.78
N GLN A 247 21.11 -14.57 22.45
CA GLN A 247 21.61 -15.73 21.68
C GLN A 247 23.14 -15.68 21.60
N SER A 248 23.80 -16.85 21.63
CA SER A 248 25.26 -16.97 21.49
C SER A 248 25.74 -16.39 20.15
N PRO A 249 27.00 -15.92 20.05
CA PRO A 249 27.37 -14.86 19.14
C PRO A 249 27.55 -15.41 17.72
N LYS A 250 26.50 -15.37 16.90
CA LYS A 250 26.74 -14.89 15.55
C LYS A 250 27.04 -13.41 15.75
N ARG A 251 28.32 -13.03 15.65
CA ARG A 251 28.66 -11.61 15.67
C ARG A 251 27.73 -10.93 14.68
N GLU A 252 26.88 -10.03 15.17
CA GLU A 252 26.08 -9.16 14.34
C GLU A 252 27.05 -8.18 13.67
N GLU A 253 27.80 -8.69 12.70
CA GLU A 253 28.79 -7.94 11.93
C GLU A 253 28.04 -7.22 10.82
N GLY A 254 28.03 -5.89 10.90
CA GLY A 254 27.53 -5.02 9.84
C GLY A 254 26.37 -4.13 10.27
N VAL A 255 25.69 -3.59 9.28
CA VAL A 255 24.71 -2.51 9.43
C VAL A 255 23.26 -2.98 9.36
N GLY A 256 23.06 -4.29 9.18
CA GLY A 256 21.75 -4.91 9.00
C GLY A 256 21.30 -5.01 7.55
N ASN A 257 20.01 -5.27 7.37
CA ASN A 257 19.34 -5.42 6.08
C ASN A 257 18.98 -4.05 5.50
N PHE A 258 19.15 -3.90 4.19
CA PHE A 258 18.68 -2.71 3.47
C PHE A 258 17.15 -2.62 3.50
N ILE A 259 16.63 -1.43 3.80
CA ILE A 259 15.18 -1.17 3.85
C ILE A 259 14.73 -0.35 2.65
N GLU A 260 15.25 0.86 2.52
CA GLU A 260 14.76 1.88 1.60
C GLU A 260 15.86 2.88 1.23
N LEU A 261 15.74 3.44 0.03
CA LEU A 261 16.56 4.55 -0.46
C LEU A 261 15.81 5.88 -0.27
N VAL A 262 16.33 6.76 0.58
CA VAL A 262 15.72 8.05 0.90
C VAL A 262 16.00 9.07 -0.20
N GLN A 263 15.03 9.30 -1.07
CA GLN A 263 15.16 10.29 -2.14
C GLN A 263 14.80 11.72 -1.69
N THR A 264 13.96 11.85 -0.66
CA THR A 264 13.37 13.14 -0.23
C THR A 264 14.27 13.97 0.68
N ILE A 265 15.23 13.34 1.36
CA ILE A 265 16.10 13.96 2.36
C ILE A 265 17.54 14.03 1.83
N ASN A 266 18.23 15.14 2.13
CA ASN A 266 19.66 15.26 1.84
C ASN A 266 20.51 14.56 2.90
N ALA A 267 20.87 13.29 2.63
CA ALA A 267 21.71 12.48 3.51
C ALA A 267 23.19 12.90 3.53
N LYS A 268 23.60 13.98 2.87
CA LYS A 268 24.98 14.52 2.99
C LYS A 268 25.17 15.39 4.23
N GLN A 269 24.09 15.85 4.85
CA GLN A 269 24.10 16.69 6.04
C GLN A 269 23.61 15.91 7.26
N PRO A 270 24.07 16.25 8.49
CA PRO A 270 23.69 15.51 9.68
C PRO A 270 22.19 15.58 9.93
N LEU A 271 21.64 14.47 10.41
CA LEU A 271 20.21 14.31 10.64
C LEU A 271 19.96 13.80 12.06
N SER A 272 18.83 14.18 12.64
CA SER A 272 18.42 13.75 13.98
C SER A 272 17.27 12.77 13.88
N MET A 273 17.33 11.69 14.67
CA MET A 273 16.30 10.65 14.70
C MET A 273 15.81 10.39 16.12
N ALA A 274 14.52 10.08 16.26
CA ALA A 274 13.96 9.55 17.50
C ALA A 274 12.92 8.47 17.20
N SER A 275 12.95 7.39 17.97
CA SER A 275 11.93 6.35 17.97
C SER A 275 10.64 6.85 18.64
N ILE A 276 9.51 6.52 18.02
CA ILE A 276 8.17 6.85 18.47
C ILE A 276 7.36 5.55 18.58
N GLY A 277 7.11 5.12 19.81
CA GLY A 277 6.42 3.85 20.05
C GLY A 277 7.18 2.68 19.41
N LYS A 278 6.44 1.71 18.88
CA LYS A 278 7.01 0.47 18.36
C LYS A 278 7.45 0.53 16.90
N ASP A 279 6.63 1.14 16.04
CA ASP A 279 6.80 1.01 14.58
C ASP A 279 7.22 2.30 13.88
N TYR A 280 7.32 3.42 14.60
CA TYR A 280 7.56 4.73 13.99
C TYR A 280 8.90 5.34 14.40
N VAL A 281 9.51 6.04 13.45
CA VAL A 281 10.69 6.86 13.67
C VAL A 281 10.45 8.25 13.10
N ALA A 282 10.78 9.28 13.87
CA ALA A 282 10.81 10.65 13.40
C ALA A 282 12.21 11.01 12.90
N PHE A 283 12.28 11.60 11.71
CA PHE A 283 13.50 12.13 11.09
C PHE A 283 13.42 13.63 10.99
N TYR A 284 14.45 14.35 11.44
CA TYR A 284 14.63 15.75 11.11
C TYR A 284 15.89 15.91 10.27
N ALA A 285 15.72 16.43 9.05
CA ALA A 285 16.80 16.53 8.10
C ALA A 285 16.59 17.66 7.09
N ASN A 286 17.64 17.99 6.34
CA ASN A 286 17.56 18.97 5.26
C ASN A 286 16.77 18.40 4.07
N ASN A 287 15.88 19.20 3.49
CA ASN A 287 15.14 18.82 2.31
C ASN A 287 16.05 18.89 1.07
N LYS A 288 15.99 17.89 0.18
CA LYS A 288 16.79 17.88 -1.05
C LYS A 288 16.22 18.81 -2.13
N ASN A 289 14.91 18.99 -2.17
CA ASN A 289 14.21 19.65 -3.28
C ASN A 289 13.86 21.12 -3.00
N GLN A 290 13.94 21.57 -1.74
CA GLN A 290 13.60 22.94 -1.33
C GLN A 290 14.55 23.41 -0.23
N ASP A 291 14.79 24.71 -0.15
CA ASP A 291 15.53 25.31 0.96
C ASP A 291 14.73 25.19 2.27
N GLY A 292 15.25 24.44 3.24
CA GLY A 292 14.63 24.27 4.56
C GLY A 292 14.81 22.87 5.15
N ALA A 293 14.26 22.64 6.34
CA ALA A 293 14.25 21.32 6.97
C ALA A 293 12.90 20.62 6.82
N MET A 294 12.91 19.30 6.94
CA MET A 294 11.72 18.46 6.95
C MET A 294 11.77 17.55 8.18
N LEU A 295 10.66 17.52 8.94
CA LEU A 295 10.37 16.49 9.92
C LEU A 295 9.46 15.44 9.28
N VAL A 296 9.88 14.18 9.28
CA VAL A 296 9.15 13.09 8.63
C VAL A 296 8.89 11.98 9.62
N LEU A 297 7.69 11.40 9.58
CA LEU A 297 7.37 10.13 10.26
C LEU A 297 7.52 8.98 9.28
N PHE A 298 8.38 8.04 9.65
CA PHE A 298 8.66 6.83 8.91
C PHE A 298 8.15 5.63 9.68
N ASN A 299 7.41 4.76 9.00
CA ASN A 299 6.97 3.50 9.55
C ASN A 299 7.98 2.41 9.17
N VAL A 300 8.63 1.81 10.17
CA VAL A 300 9.68 0.81 9.99
C VAL A 300 9.10 -0.54 9.53
N GLN A 301 7.91 -0.91 10.01
CA GLN A 301 7.24 -2.17 9.68
C GLN A 301 6.85 -2.22 8.19
N PHE A 302 6.24 -1.15 7.69
CA PHE A 302 5.77 -1.05 6.31
C PHE A 302 6.79 -0.40 5.36
N LYS A 303 7.87 0.17 5.89
CA LYS A 303 8.94 0.82 5.13
C LYS A 303 8.43 1.99 4.27
N VAL A 304 7.58 2.84 4.86
CA VAL A 304 6.94 3.97 4.16
C VAL A 304 6.99 5.24 5.01
N PHE A 305 7.26 6.38 4.36
CA PHE A 305 7.09 7.70 4.94
C PHE A 305 5.61 8.13 4.95
N GLN A 306 5.03 8.33 6.13
CA GLN A 306 3.58 8.58 6.26
C GLN A 306 3.19 10.06 6.42
N ALA A 307 4.02 10.86 7.11
CA ALA A 307 3.71 12.26 7.38
C ALA A 307 4.95 13.13 7.25
N LYS A 308 4.80 14.32 6.68
CA LYS A 308 5.87 15.29 6.44
C LYS A 308 5.46 16.66 7.00
N GLN A 309 6.38 17.34 7.67
CA GLN A 309 6.22 18.70 8.16
C GLN A 309 7.45 19.52 7.75
N TYR A 310 7.23 20.61 7.03
CA TYR A 310 8.31 21.45 6.52
C TYR A 310 8.63 22.61 7.47
N PHE A 311 9.91 22.99 7.52
CA PHE A 311 10.46 24.13 8.24
C PHE A 311 11.23 25.01 7.27
N LYS A 312 11.14 26.33 7.45
CA LYS A 312 11.75 27.31 6.55
C LYS A 312 13.28 27.32 6.57
N VAL A 313 13.89 26.87 7.66
CA VAL A 313 15.34 26.92 7.85
C VAL A 313 15.79 25.59 8.40
N TYR A 314 16.90 25.07 7.86
CA TYR A 314 17.58 23.90 8.38
C TYR A 314 18.71 24.32 9.33
N PHE A 315 18.83 23.59 10.43
CA PHE A 315 19.90 23.76 11.41
C PHE A 315 20.65 22.44 11.55
N VAL A 316 21.97 22.51 11.38
CA VAL A 316 22.90 21.37 11.46
C VAL A 316 22.90 20.74 12.86
N SER A 317 22.87 21.58 13.89
CA SER A 317 22.72 21.14 15.27
C SER A 317 21.24 21.11 15.62
N SER A 318 20.69 19.91 15.72
CA SER A 318 19.33 19.66 16.18
C SER A 318 19.31 18.51 17.18
N ARG A 319 18.35 18.56 18.10
CA ARG A 319 18.04 17.45 19.01
C ARG A 319 16.54 17.24 19.03
N ILE A 320 16.15 15.97 19.10
CA ILE A 320 14.76 15.54 19.01
C ILE A 320 14.44 14.69 20.25
N TRP A 321 13.29 14.94 20.86
CA TRP A 321 12.75 14.15 21.95
C TRP A 321 11.29 13.82 21.66
N VAL A 322 10.83 12.71 22.23
CA VAL A 322 9.44 12.29 22.16
C VAL A 322 8.91 12.26 23.57
N VAL A 323 7.86 13.04 23.84
CA VAL A 323 7.18 13.06 25.14
C VAL A 323 5.69 12.94 24.91
N GLU A 324 5.11 11.86 25.42
CA GLU A 324 3.69 11.50 25.27
C GLU A 324 3.27 11.44 23.79
N SER A 325 2.51 12.42 23.30
CA SER A 325 2.07 12.51 21.90
C SER A 325 2.66 13.73 21.17
N ASN A 326 3.81 14.22 21.65
CA ASN A 326 4.47 15.40 21.11
C ASN A 326 5.94 15.11 20.80
N ILE A 327 6.37 15.53 19.61
CA ILE A 327 7.78 15.58 19.22
C ILE A 327 8.31 16.96 19.59
N LEU A 328 9.37 17.00 20.39
CA LEU A 328 10.04 18.23 20.83
C LEU A 328 11.34 18.36 20.05
N LEU A 329 11.50 19.46 19.32
CA LEU A 329 12.65 19.70 18.46
C LEU A 329 13.37 20.96 18.91
N ALA A 330 14.61 20.81 19.40
CA ALA A 330 15.49 21.93 19.69
C ALA A 330 16.37 22.19 18.48
N PHE A 331 16.25 23.40 17.92
CA PHE A 331 17.04 23.85 16.78
C PHE A 331 17.23 25.35 16.82
N GLY A 332 18.40 25.82 16.37
CA GLY A 332 18.81 27.22 16.53
C GLY A 332 18.64 27.72 17.96
N GLN A 333 17.77 28.72 18.15
CA GLN A 333 17.43 29.32 19.45
C GLN A 333 15.97 29.04 19.87
N MET A 334 15.33 28.02 19.28
CA MET A 334 13.93 27.71 19.57
C MET A 334 13.73 26.24 19.93
N LEU A 335 12.81 26.01 20.86
CA LEU A 335 12.26 24.69 21.14
C LEU A 335 10.86 24.62 20.52
N ALA A 336 10.71 23.86 19.45
CA ALA A 336 9.44 23.63 18.79
C ALA A 336 8.76 22.35 19.31
N VAL A 337 7.44 22.37 19.36
CA VAL A 337 6.60 21.21 19.67
C VAL A 337 5.79 20.86 18.44
N VAL A 338 5.86 19.61 18.00
CA VAL A 338 5.08 19.04 16.91
C VAL A 338 4.20 17.93 17.48
N PRO A 339 2.92 18.20 17.76
CA PRO A 339 1.99 17.16 18.19
C PRO A 339 1.77 16.17 17.05
N TYR A 340 1.67 14.89 17.38
CA TYR A 340 1.38 13.85 16.39
C TYR A 340 0.20 12.98 16.84
N LYS A 341 -0.51 12.41 15.87
CA LYS A 341 -1.58 11.44 16.09
C LYS A 341 -1.33 10.22 15.22
N ILE A 342 -1.19 9.05 15.83
CA ILE A 342 -1.08 7.77 15.12
C ILE A 342 -2.41 7.04 15.27
N SER A 343 -3.14 6.84 14.17
CA SER A 343 -4.36 6.01 14.21
C SER A 343 -3.99 4.52 14.13
N LYS A 344 -4.82 3.67 14.75
CA LYS A 344 -4.66 2.19 14.75
C LYS A 344 -5.11 1.52 13.45
N GLU A 345 -5.74 2.27 12.54
CA GLU A 345 -6.20 1.78 11.24
C GLU A 345 -5.04 1.91 10.23
N GLN A 346 -4.28 0.82 10.09
CA GLN A 346 -2.94 0.85 9.48
C GLN A 346 -2.91 0.55 7.97
N LEU A 347 -3.87 -0.22 7.44
CA LEU A 347 -3.72 -0.80 6.08
C LEU A 347 -4.48 -0.03 4.99
N SER A 348 -5.75 0.33 5.23
CA SER A 348 -6.58 1.09 4.29
C SER A 348 -6.02 2.50 4.01
N ASP A 349 -5.46 3.13 5.04
CA ASP A 349 -4.90 4.48 4.95
C ASP A 349 -3.51 4.51 4.27
N MET A 350 -2.76 3.41 4.32
CA MET A 350 -1.39 3.35 3.79
C MET A 350 -1.36 3.25 2.26
N ILE A 351 -2.32 2.52 1.67
CA ILE A 351 -2.51 2.42 0.21
C ILE A 351 -2.72 3.81 -0.40
N GLY A 352 -3.46 4.69 0.29
CA GLY A 352 -3.67 6.08 -0.14
C GLY A 352 -2.42 6.97 -0.05
N SER A 353 -1.49 6.68 0.88
CA SER A 353 -0.29 7.50 1.10
C SER A 353 0.84 7.27 0.10
N GLN A 354 0.82 6.13 -0.62
CA GLN A 354 1.74 5.85 -1.72
C GLN A 354 1.37 6.61 -3.01
N ARG A 355 0.13 7.10 -3.12
CA ARG A 355 -0.28 7.98 -4.23
C ARG A 355 0.08 9.43 -3.91
N THR A 356 1.34 9.80 -4.10
CA THR A 356 1.66 11.20 -4.33
C THR A 356 1.10 11.59 -5.69
N PHE A 357 -0.08 12.21 -5.71
CA PHE A 357 -0.59 12.89 -6.91
C PHE A 357 0.25 14.14 -7.14
N ASP A 358 1.41 13.96 -7.77
CA ASP A 358 2.15 15.04 -8.42
C ASP A 358 1.75 15.01 -9.90
N LEU A 359 0.60 15.62 -10.22
CA LEU A 359 0.01 15.66 -11.57
C LEU A 359 0.82 16.53 -12.57
N SER A 360 2.07 16.88 -12.26
CA SER A 360 2.92 17.72 -13.11
C SER A 360 4.10 17.01 -13.75
N HIS A 361 4.23 15.69 -13.57
CA HIS A 361 5.19 14.91 -14.34
C HIS A 361 4.45 13.95 -15.26
N THR A 362 4.85 14.06 -16.53
CA THR A 362 4.66 13.17 -17.67
C THR A 362 4.05 11.82 -17.33
N ILE A 363 3.06 11.42 -18.12
CA ILE A 363 2.67 10.02 -18.28
C ILE A 363 3.97 9.25 -18.50
N ASP A 364 4.48 8.62 -17.45
CA ASP A 364 5.51 7.62 -17.57
C ASP A 364 4.81 6.45 -18.25
N ASP A 365 5.24 6.16 -19.49
CA ASP A 365 5.04 4.87 -20.12
C ASP A 365 5.73 3.82 -19.24
N GLU A 366 5.07 3.45 -18.15
CA GLU A 366 5.38 2.24 -17.40
C GLU A 366 4.95 1.08 -18.30
N SER A 367 5.80 0.77 -19.28
CA SER A 367 5.80 -0.52 -19.94
C SER A 367 5.81 -1.57 -18.84
N ILE A 368 4.77 -2.41 -18.83
CA ILE A 368 4.67 -3.58 -17.95
C ILE A 368 5.98 -4.35 -18.11
N ASN A 369 6.82 -4.27 -17.08
CA ASN A 369 8.18 -4.76 -17.14
C ASN A 369 8.19 -6.27 -16.93
N GLU A 370 7.78 -7.02 -17.96
CA GLU A 370 7.96 -8.48 -18.06
C GLU A 370 9.42 -8.85 -18.40
N GLU A 371 10.31 -7.87 -18.53
CA GLU A 371 11.72 -8.08 -18.91
C GLU A 371 12.54 -8.84 -17.83
N LEU A 372 12.06 -8.93 -16.59
CA LEU A 372 12.76 -9.65 -15.51
C LEU A 372 12.79 -11.17 -15.70
N GLU A 373 11.83 -11.79 -16.41
CA GLU A 373 11.87 -13.24 -16.68
C GLU A 373 12.65 -13.59 -17.96
N PHE A 374 12.84 -12.65 -18.89
CA PHE A 374 13.58 -12.89 -20.14
C PHE A 374 15.08 -12.62 -20.04
N LEU A 375 15.53 -11.68 -19.20
CA LEU A 375 16.95 -11.36 -19.02
C LEU A 375 17.76 -12.50 -18.38
N ASP A 376 17.13 -13.41 -17.64
CA ASP A 376 17.79 -14.56 -17.01
C ASP A 376 18.23 -15.64 -18.02
N MET A 377 17.79 -15.55 -19.29
CA MET A 377 18.09 -16.56 -20.32
C MET A 377 19.17 -16.13 -21.34
N TYR A 378 19.51 -14.83 -21.39
CA TYR A 378 20.49 -14.28 -22.34
C TYR A 378 21.49 -13.35 -21.65
N ALA A 379 22.62 -13.90 -21.19
CA ALA A 379 23.73 -13.12 -20.65
C ALA A 379 24.74 -12.76 -21.76
N PHE A 380 25.02 -11.46 -21.91
CA PHE A 380 26.10 -10.93 -22.76
C PHE A 380 27.37 -10.77 -21.91
N ASP A 381 28.43 -11.51 -22.24
CA ASP A 381 29.73 -11.42 -21.56
C ASP A 381 30.67 -10.53 -22.38
N GLU A 382 30.93 -9.33 -21.87
CA GLU A 382 31.71 -8.27 -22.54
C GLU A 382 33.24 -8.48 -22.42
N VAL A 383 33.69 -9.55 -21.77
CA VAL A 383 35.11 -9.81 -21.51
C VAL A 383 35.61 -10.98 -22.33
N LEU A 384 35.83 -10.78 -23.64
CA LEU A 384 36.79 -11.54 -24.45
C LEU A 384 36.94 -10.92 -25.85
N SER A 385 37.11 -9.59 -25.91
CA SER A 385 37.62 -8.93 -27.10
C SER A 385 39.15 -8.99 -27.08
N GLU A 386 39.75 -10.12 -27.45
CA GLU A 386 41.11 -10.20 -28.05
C GLU A 386 41.50 -11.66 -28.40
N LEU A 387 42.02 -11.83 -29.64
CA LEU A 387 42.64 -13.04 -30.26
C LEU A 387 41.72 -13.88 -31.20
N PRO A 388 42.27 -14.52 -32.26
CA PRO A 388 42.26 -13.98 -33.62
C PRO A 388 41.42 -14.82 -34.61
N LYS A 389 41.02 -14.19 -35.73
CA LYS A 389 40.33 -14.81 -36.87
C LYS A 389 41.03 -16.10 -37.34
N GLN A 390 40.32 -17.23 -37.33
CA GLN A 390 40.59 -18.32 -38.28
C GLN A 390 39.31 -19.05 -38.74
N ARG A 391 39.08 -18.87 -40.04
CA ARG A 391 38.63 -19.80 -41.09
C ARG A 391 37.18 -20.30 -41.08
N ASP A 392 36.54 -19.93 -42.19
CA ASP A 392 35.31 -20.47 -42.75
C ASP A 392 35.32 -22.02 -42.74
N ASP A 393 34.19 -22.59 -42.32
CA ASP A 393 33.65 -23.81 -42.90
C ASP A 393 32.12 -23.71 -42.87
N ASP A 394 31.56 -23.70 -44.08
CA ASP A 394 30.15 -23.88 -44.41
C ASP A 394 29.67 -25.24 -43.91
N ASP A 395 28.59 -25.26 -43.13
CA ASP A 395 27.47 -26.21 -43.19
C ASP A 395 26.78 -26.26 -41.82
N LEU A 396 25.54 -25.74 -41.71
CA LEU A 396 24.47 -26.28 -40.86
C LEU A 396 23.14 -25.59 -41.21
N LYS A 397 22.19 -26.41 -41.69
CA LYS A 397 20.83 -26.03 -42.12
C LYS A 397 19.95 -25.60 -40.92
N PRO A 398 18.93 -24.74 -41.13
CA PRO A 398 17.98 -24.36 -40.07
C PRO A 398 17.11 -25.57 -39.68
N VAL A 399 17.01 -25.83 -38.37
CA VAL A 399 16.15 -26.89 -37.81
C VAL A 399 14.79 -26.29 -37.46
N THR A 400 13.73 -26.82 -38.06
CA THR A 400 12.33 -26.51 -37.80
C THR A 400 11.89 -27.04 -36.42
N ILE A 401 11.07 -26.27 -35.69
CA ILE A 401 10.75 -26.43 -34.25
C ILE A 401 9.84 -27.63 -33.92
N ASP A 402 9.29 -28.33 -34.91
CA ASP A 402 8.36 -29.45 -34.70
C ASP A 402 8.94 -30.70 -33.99
N ASN A 403 10.26 -30.75 -33.78
CA ASN A 403 10.92 -31.90 -33.13
C ASN A 403 11.25 -31.72 -31.63
N VAL A 404 10.93 -30.59 -31.01
CA VAL A 404 11.33 -30.31 -29.61
C VAL A 404 10.40 -30.96 -28.56
N VAL A 405 9.17 -31.34 -28.93
CA VAL A 405 8.20 -31.89 -27.94
C VAL A 405 8.43 -33.39 -27.63
N LYS A 406 9.38 -34.08 -28.28
CA LYS A 406 9.55 -35.53 -28.07
C LYS A 406 10.81 -36.01 -27.36
N ASN A 407 11.81 -35.16 -27.10
CA ASN A 407 12.97 -35.59 -26.33
C ASN A 407 13.42 -34.44 -25.41
N GLY A 408 13.28 -34.64 -24.10
CA GLY A 408 13.69 -33.70 -23.06
C GLY A 408 15.20 -33.45 -23.03
N LEU A 409 15.70 -32.70 -24.02
CA LEU A 409 17.04 -32.11 -24.04
C LEU A 409 16.94 -30.64 -23.65
N LYS A 410 17.86 -30.21 -22.79
CA LYS A 410 18.04 -28.82 -22.32
C LYS A 410 18.12 -27.83 -23.49
N PRO A 411 17.60 -26.59 -23.34
CA PRO A 411 17.66 -25.58 -24.39
C PRO A 411 19.12 -25.23 -24.69
N THR A 412 19.53 -25.45 -25.93
CA THR A 412 20.86 -25.12 -26.42
C THR A 412 20.91 -23.62 -26.69
N SER A 413 21.68 -22.87 -25.90
CA SER A 413 21.84 -21.43 -26.05
C SER A 413 22.42 -21.08 -27.43
N GLN A 414 21.65 -20.34 -28.24
CA GLN A 414 22.13 -19.79 -29.50
C GLN A 414 23.06 -18.61 -29.21
N ARG A 415 24.27 -18.65 -29.79
CA ARG A 415 25.29 -17.62 -29.58
C ARG A 415 25.17 -16.56 -30.66
N LEU A 416 24.85 -15.33 -30.27
CA LEU A 416 24.70 -14.18 -31.16
C LEU A 416 25.93 -13.28 -31.04
N TYR A 417 26.39 -12.71 -32.15
CA TYR A 417 27.69 -12.03 -32.25
C TYR A 417 27.58 -10.51 -32.48
N SER A 418 26.36 -9.96 -32.55
CA SER A 418 26.13 -8.50 -32.59
C SER A 418 24.84 -8.08 -31.88
N ALA A 419 24.82 -6.84 -31.36
CA ALA A 419 23.64 -6.25 -30.70
C ALA A 419 22.45 -6.09 -31.67
N ALA A 420 22.70 -5.82 -32.95
CA ALA A 420 21.65 -5.66 -33.95
C ALA A 420 20.95 -6.99 -34.27
N GLU A 421 21.70 -8.10 -34.33
CA GLU A 421 21.14 -9.45 -34.50
C GLU A 421 20.34 -9.89 -33.26
N PHE A 422 20.80 -9.51 -32.06
CA PHE A 422 20.05 -9.75 -30.82
C PHE A 422 18.70 -9.03 -30.83
N ASP A 423 18.67 -7.75 -31.20
CA ASP A 423 17.43 -6.97 -31.28
C ASP A 423 16.46 -7.50 -32.35
N GLU A 424 16.97 -8.08 -33.43
CA GLU A 424 16.14 -8.66 -34.51
C GLU A 424 15.51 -9.98 -34.07
N VAL A 425 16.29 -10.87 -33.44
CA VAL A 425 15.80 -12.15 -32.89
C VAL A 425 14.81 -11.92 -31.75
N LEU A 426 15.07 -10.93 -30.89
CA LEU A 426 14.17 -10.55 -29.81
C LEU A 426 12.82 -10.03 -30.35
N ARG A 427 12.85 -9.22 -31.42
CA ARG A 427 11.62 -8.73 -32.08
C ARG A 427 10.81 -9.84 -32.73
N GLU A 428 11.45 -10.84 -33.33
CA GLU A 428 10.75 -12.02 -33.86
C GLU A 428 10.11 -12.86 -32.76
N ALA A 429 10.78 -13.01 -31.62
CA ALA A 429 10.21 -13.71 -30.47
C ALA A 429 8.98 -12.97 -29.90
N TYR A 430 9.03 -11.65 -29.79
CA TYR A 430 7.88 -10.83 -29.38
C TYR A 430 6.69 -10.97 -30.33
N ARG A 431 6.92 -11.06 -31.65
CA ARG A 431 5.83 -11.26 -32.63
C ARG A 431 5.13 -12.61 -32.51
N GLN A 432 5.81 -13.63 -31.99
CA GLN A 432 5.25 -14.98 -31.86
C GLN A 432 4.45 -15.17 -30.56
N SER A 433 4.62 -14.31 -29.56
CA SER A 433 3.96 -14.42 -28.25
C SER A 433 2.76 -13.49 -28.03
N LEU A 434 2.48 -12.57 -28.96
CA LEU A 434 1.35 -11.62 -28.85
C LEU A 434 0.02 -12.24 -29.36
N PRO A 435 -1.06 -12.23 -28.57
CA PRO A 435 -2.38 -12.72 -28.97
C PRO A 435 -3.17 -11.64 -29.73
N VAL A 436 -2.59 -11.07 -30.79
CA VAL A 436 -3.24 -10.03 -31.61
C VAL A 436 -3.05 -10.37 -33.09
N ASP A 437 -4.16 -10.47 -33.83
CA ASP A 437 -4.10 -10.57 -35.29
C ASP A 437 -3.66 -9.23 -35.88
N VAL A 438 -2.41 -9.18 -36.36
CA VAL A 438 -1.85 -7.99 -37.01
C VAL A 438 -2.29 -8.00 -38.48
N ILE A 439 -3.24 -7.14 -38.84
CA ILE A 439 -3.59 -6.89 -40.24
C ILE A 439 -2.61 -5.83 -40.78
N GLU A 440 -1.72 -6.23 -41.69
CA GLU A 440 -0.80 -5.32 -42.36
C GLU A 440 -1.54 -4.53 -43.46
N ASP A 441 -1.59 -3.20 -43.35
CA ASP A 441 -2.06 -2.32 -44.42
C ASP A 441 -0.87 -1.91 -45.32
N PRO A 442 -0.88 -2.24 -46.63
CA PRO A 442 0.20 -1.93 -47.56
C PRO A 442 0.39 -0.43 -47.84
N SER A 443 -0.48 0.44 -47.32
CA SER A 443 -0.39 1.90 -47.48
C SER A 443 0.46 2.62 -46.42
N LEU A 444 0.89 1.93 -45.35
CA LEU A 444 1.66 2.51 -44.25
C LEU A 444 3.14 2.05 -44.26
N PRO A 445 4.09 2.87 -43.74
CA PRO A 445 5.48 2.46 -43.58
C PRO A 445 5.60 1.23 -42.65
N LYS A 446 6.52 0.32 -42.98
CA LYS A 446 6.76 -0.96 -42.27
C LYS A 446 7.11 -0.84 -40.77
N ASP A 447 7.33 0.39 -40.28
CA ASP A 447 7.73 0.72 -38.90
C ASP A 447 6.60 1.25 -38.01
N THR A 448 5.39 1.46 -38.54
CA THR A 448 4.27 2.00 -37.76
C THR A 448 3.27 0.90 -37.38
N VAL A 449 3.37 0.40 -36.15
CA VAL A 449 2.34 -0.42 -35.51
C VAL A 449 1.38 0.53 -34.80
N GLN A 450 0.17 0.72 -35.33
CA GLN A 450 -0.90 1.36 -34.57
C GLN A 450 -1.50 0.33 -33.62
N ILE A 451 -1.19 0.45 -32.32
CA ILE A 451 -1.91 -0.25 -31.27
C ILE A 451 -3.25 0.49 -31.12
N LYS A 452 -4.28 0.04 -31.85
CA LYS A 452 -5.67 0.46 -31.61
C LYS A 452 -6.21 -0.39 -30.49
N LEU A 453 -6.71 0.26 -29.43
CA LEU A 453 -7.10 -0.42 -28.20
C LEU A 453 -8.12 -1.54 -28.44
N PHE A 454 -9.03 -1.42 -29.43
CA PHE A 454 -9.96 -2.50 -29.78
C PHE A 454 -10.39 -2.41 -31.24
N ASN A 455 -9.95 -3.37 -32.06
CA ASN A 455 -10.41 -3.49 -33.44
C ASN A 455 -10.78 -4.96 -33.69
N ASN A 456 -11.90 -5.43 -33.13
CA ASN A 456 -12.43 -6.76 -33.42
C ASN A 456 -13.95 -6.71 -33.60
N ALA A 457 -14.43 -7.48 -34.58
CA ALA A 457 -15.79 -7.44 -35.09
C ALA A 457 -16.73 -8.30 -34.23
N ASP A 458 -17.61 -7.66 -33.46
CA ASP A 458 -18.87 -8.30 -33.08
C ASP A 458 -19.73 -8.44 -34.36
N THR A 459 -19.98 -9.66 -34.82
CA THR A 459 -20.75 -9.90 -36.05
C THR A 459 -22.25 -9.64 -35.88
N SER A 460 -22.75 -9.43 -34.66
CA SER A 460 -24.19 -9.20 -34.41
C SER A 460 -24.69 -7.83 -34.90
N LEU A 461 -23.83 -6.81 -34.95
CA LEU A 461 -24.15 -5.44 -35.42
C LEU A 461 -23.28 -4.97 -36.58
N GLY A 462 -22.48 -5.86 -37.17
CA GLY A 462 -21.44 -5.52 -38.14
C GLY A 462 -20.17 -4.95 -37.48
N PRO A 463 -19.17 -4.50 -38.27
CA PRO A 463 -17.95 -3.93 -37.69
C PRO A 463 -18.33 -2.78 -36.72
N LEU A 464 -17.79 -2.81 -35.50
CA LEU A 464 -18.02 -1.82 -34.42
C LEU A 464 -17.34 -0.47 -34.72
N ILE A 465 -17.42 -0.06 -35.98
CA ILE A 465 -16.94 1.19 -36.54
C ILE A 465 -18.13 2.15 -36.54
N LEU A 466 -17.96 3.27 -35.84
CA LEU A 466 -18.89 4.39 -35.82
C LEU A 466 -18.84 5.12 -37.17
N SER A 467 -19.74 6.09 -37.38
CA SER A 467 -19.61 7.02 -38.51
C SER A 467 -18.20 7.63 -38.59
N GLU A 468 -17.65 7.77 -39.81
CA GLU A 468 -16.27 8.21 -40.08
C GLU A 468 -15.83 9.44 -39.27
N LYS A 469 -16.75 10.40 -39.06
CA LYS A 469 -16.45 11.62 -38.29
C LYS A 469 -16.24 11.35 -36.80
N PHE A 470 -16.98 10.42 -36.22
CA PHE A 470 -16.83 10.03 -34.83
C PHE A 470 -15.60 9.15 -34.63
N GLU A 471 -15.29 8.25 -35.57
CA GLU A 471 -14.04 7.47 -35.50
C GLU A 471 -12.80 8.35 -35.50
N ILE A 472 -12.72 9.37 -36.38
CA ILE A 472 -11.57 10.30 -36.38
C ILE A 472 -11.45 11.02 -35.02
N ILE A 473 -12.57 11.42 -34.42
CA ILE A 473 -12.57 12.08 -33.11
C ILE A 473 -12.14 11.11 -32.00
N LEU A 474 -12.63 9.87 -32.03
CA LEU A 474 -12.23 8.83 -31.10
C LEU A 474 -10.73 8.56 -31.21
N GLU A 475 -10.21 8.38 -32.43
CA GLU A 475 -8.78 8.14 -32.68
C GLU A 475 -7.91 9.27 -32.13
N GLU A 476 -8.31 10.53 -32.32
CA GLU A 476 -7.57 11.68 -31.78
C GLU A 476 -7.64 11.76 -30.25
N LEU A 477 -8.77 11.39 -29.65
CA LEU A 477 -8.90 11.36 -28.19
C LEU A 477 -8.14 10.17 -27.57
N GLU A 478 -8.14 9.00 -28.22
CA GLU A 478 -7.31 7.86 -27.84
C GLU A 478 -5.82 8.23 -27.92
N ARG A 479 -5.38 8.92 -28.98
CA ARG A 479 -4.01 9.46 -29.11
C ARG A 479 -3.63 10.46 -28.03
N CYS A 480 -4.59 11.21 -27.51
CA CYS A 480 -4.38 12.16 -26.42
C CYS A 480 -4.31 11.47 -25.04
N GLY A 481 -4.47 10.15 -24.96
CA GLY A 481 -4.38 9.38 -23.72
C GLY A 481 -5.62 9.45 -22.83
N TYR A 482 -6.80 9.76 -23.40
CA TYR A 482 -8.04 9.74 -22.64
C TYR A 482 -8.46 8.31 -22.27
N SER A 483 -8.96 8.13 -21.05
CA SER A 483 -9.49 6.84 -20.59
C SER A 483 -10.86 6.52 -21.21
N GLU A 484 -11.23 5.24 -21.32
CA GLU A 484 -12.53 4.79 -21.87
C GLU A 484 -13.74 5.50 -21.25
N MET A 485 -13.69 5.70 -19.92
CA MET A 485 -14.74 6.40 -19.18
C MET A 485 -14.88 7.85 -19.63
N GLU A 486 -13.76 8.55 -19.84
CA GLU A 486 -13.74 9.94 -20.29
C GLU A 486 -14.14 10.08 -21.77
N LEU A 487 -13.79 9.09 -22.59
CA LEU A 487 -14.24 9.00 -23.98
C LEU A 487 -15.76 8.86 -24.04
N CYS A 488 -16.32 7.89 -23.32
CA CYS A 488 -17.75 7.66 -23.24
C CYS A 488 -18.52 8.88 -22.74
N ASP A 489 -18.02 9.54 -21.69
CA ASP A 489 -18.63 10.75 -21.12
C ASP A 489 -18.68 11.92 -22.08
N ARG A 490 -17.76 11.98 -23.05
CA ARG A 490 -17.73 13.02 -24.09
C ARG A 490 -18.52 12.63 -25.33
N VAL A 491 -18.41 11.39 -25.80
CA VAL A 491 -18.98 10.93 -27.07
C VAL A 491 -20.47 10.64 -26.96
N ILE A 492 -20.92 9.95 -25.91
CA ILE A 492 -22.33 9.50 -25.79
C ILE A 492 -23.32 10.68 -25.77
N PRO A 493 -23.08 11.79 -25.07
CA PRO A 493 -23.97 12.96 -25.16
C PRO A 493 -24.10 13.54 -26.57
N TRP A 494 -23.07 13.40 -27.40
CA TRP A 494 -23.08 13.87 -28.79
C TRP A 494 -23.88 12.92 -29.68
N LEU A 495 -23.74 11.61 -29.49
CA LEU A 495 -24.54 10.58 -30.18
C LEU A 495 -26.03 10.71 -29.85
N ILE A 496 -26.37 10.95 -28.59
CA ILE A 496 -27.76 11.22 -28.15
C ILE A 496 -28.30 12.48 -28.83
N ARG A 497 -27.51 13.56 -28.88
CA ARG A 497 -27.94 14.82 -29.52
C ARG A 497 -28.07 14.69 -31.04
N ALA A 498 -27.26 13.83 -31.66
CA ALA A 498 -27.28 13.54 -33.09
C ALA A 498 -28.38 12.55 -33.50
N ASN A 499 -29.09 11.95 -32.53
CA ASN A 499 -30.15 10.97 -32.73
C ASN A 499 -29.69 9.73 -33.53
N LEU A 500 -28.51 9.18 -33.18
CA LEU A 500 -27.91 8.01 -33.83
C LEU A 500 -27.94 6.78 -32.89
N PRO A 501 -29.02 5.96 -32.92
CA PRO A 501 -29.17 4.82 -32.01
C PRO A 501 -28.21 3.66 -32.33
N GLU A 502 -27.93 3.40 -33.60
CA GLU A 502 -27.01 2.33 -34.02
C GLU A 502 -25.57 2.62 -33.59
N ASP A 503 -25.10 3.85 -33.77
CA ASP A 503 -23.76 4.26 -33.35
C ASP A 503 -23.64 4.29 -31.81
N LEU A 504 -24.73 4.63 -31.10
CA LEU A 504 -24.77 4.51 -29.64
C LEU A 504 -24.65 3.05 -29.20
N ALA A 505 -25.39 2.14 -29.82
CA ALA A 505 -25.30 0.70 -29.56
C ALA A 505 -23.87 0.17 -29.79
N LYS A 506 -23.25 0.53 -30.91
CA LYS A 506 -21.85 0.18 -31.22
C LYS A 506 -20.87 0.74 -30.19
N CYS A 507 -21.05 1.99 -29.77
CA CYS A 507 -20.21 2.62 -28.75
C CYS A 507 -20.29 1.90 -27.40
N LEU A 508 -21.50 1.49 -26.98
CA LEU A 508 -21.71 0.78 -25.71
C LEU A 508 -21.18 -0.65 -25.75
N LYS A 509 -21.19 -1.30 -26.91
CA LYS A 509 -20.56 -2.62 -27.09
C LYS A 509 -19.03 -2.55 -27.18
N ARG A 510 -18.49 -1.47 -27.75
CA ARG A 510 -17.04 -1.25 -27.93
C ARG A 510 -16.32 -0.99 -26.61
N TYR A 511 -16.92 -0.27 -25.67
CA TYR A 511 -16.26 0.11 -24.42
C TYR A 511 -16.71 -0.73 -23.23
N SER A 512 -15.74 -1.17 -22.42
CA SER A 512 -15.98 -2.01 -21.24
C SER A 512 -16.33 -1.17 -20.01
N VAL A 513 -15.72 0.01 -19.87
CA VAL A 513 -15.89 0.90 -18.72
C VAL A 513 -16.67 2.15 -19.09
N ILE A 514 -17.98 2.13 -18.82
CA ILE A 514 -18.89 3.25 -19.08
C ILE A 514 -19.35 3.85 -17.75
N SER A 515 -19.39 5.18 -17.65
CA SER A 515 -19.86 5.83 -16.42
C SER A 515 -21.36 5.61 -16.18
N GLU A 516 -21.76 5.42 -14.93
CA GLU A 516 -23.16 5.16 -14.56
C GLU A 516 -24.08 6.34 -14.89
N ARG A 517 -23.54 7.55 -14.86
CA ARG A 517 -24.27 8.76 -15.29
C ARG A 517 -24.61 8.69 -16.77
N THR A 518 -23.69 8.19 -17.58
CA THR A 518 -23.84 8.11 -19.03
C THR A 518 -24.71 6.92 -19.44
N ILE A 519 -24.64 5.80 -18.73
CA ILE A 519 -25.58 4.67 -18.87
C ILE A 519 -27.03 5.13 -18.66
N ILE A 520 -27.33 5.89 -17.59
CA ILE A 520 -28.71 6.35 -17.34
C ILE A 520 -29.19 7.34 -18.41
N LYS A 521 -28.30 8.17 -18.96
CA LYS A 521 -28.65 9.05 -20.08
C LYS A 521 -28.95 8.24 -21.34
N ALA A 522 -28.15 7.20 -21.62
CA ALA A 522 -28.39 6.28 -22.73
C ALA A 522 -29.72 5.52 -22.54
N LEU A 523 -30.01 5.06 -21.32
CA LEU A 523 -31.26 4.39 -20.96
C LEU A 523 -32.47 5.30 -21.18
N LYS A 524 -32.39 6.55 -20.71
CA LYS A 524 -33.44 7.55 -20.91
C LYS A 524 -33.67 7.85 -22.39
N TYR A 525 -32.60 7.90 -23.18
CA TYR A 525 -32.69 8.10 -24.62
C TYR A 525 -33.31 6.89 -25.32
N ALA A 526 -32.87 5.66 -24.98
CA ALA A 526 -33.44 4.43 -25.52
C ALA A 526 -34.96 4.37 -25.30
N LEU A 527 -35.44 4.73 -24.11
CA LEU A 527 -36.87 4.77 -23.77
C LEU A 527 -37.65 5.93 -24.39
N SER A 528 -36.97 6.91 -24.97
CA SER A 528 -37.60 8.06 -25.64
C SER A 528 -37.84 7.84 -27.14
N LEU A 529 -37.28 6.77 -27.69
CA LEU A 529 -37.47 6.40 -29.09
C LEU A 529 -38.88 5.80 -29.30
N PRO A 530 -39.49 5.97 -30.49
CA PRO A 530 -40.81 5.41 -30.77
C PRO A 530 -40.78 3.88 -30.71
N GLU A 531 -41.75 3.28 -30.02
CA GLU A 531 -42.01 1.83 -30.12
C GLU A 531 -42.35 1.50 -31.57
N PRO A 532 -41.65 0.56 -32.23
CA PRO A 532 -41.99 0.13 -33.57
C PRO A 532 -43.39 -0.53 -33.55
N GLU A 533 -44.27 -0.12 -34.47
CA GLU A 533 -45.58 -0.71 -34.64
C GLU A 533 -45.41 -2.21 -35.01
N ILE A 534 -45.83 -3.09 -34.10
CA ILE A 534 -45.98 -4.52 -34.40
C ILE A 534 -47.21 -4.61 -35.31
N GLU A 535 -47.00 -4.86 -36.61
CA GLU A 535 -48.10 -5.21 -37.52
C GLU A 535 -48.73 -6.52 -37.01
N GLU A 536 -49.85 -6.42 -36.32
CA GLU A 536 -50.75 -7.54 -36.02
C GLU A 536 -51.39 -8.02 -37.34
N GLU A 537 -50.84 -9.06 -37.97
CA GLU A 537 -51.57 -9.82 -38.98
C GLU A 537 -52.27 -11.03 -38.32
N MET A 538 -53.57 -10.86 -38.06
CA MET A 538 -54.51 -11.96 -37.87
C MET A 538 -55.51 -11.99 -39.04
N ASP A 539 -55.76 -13.21 -39.52
CA ASP A 539 -56.87 -13.70 -40.36
C ASP A 539 -56.75 -13.79 -41.91
N ALA A 540 -56.57 -15.06 -42.33
CA ALA A 540 -57.34 -15.82 -43.34
C ALA A 540 -57.00 -15.75 -44.86
N GLU A 541 -56.60 -16.95 -45.34
CA GLU A 541 -56.85 -17.60 -46.64
C GLU A 541 -55.87 -17.47 -47.84
N PRO A 542 -55.75 -18.52 -48.68
CA PRO A 542 -54.46 -19.11 -49.03
C PRO A 542 -54.14 -19.07 -50.53
N THR A 543 -52.92 -18.71 -50.95
CA THR A 543 -52.47 -19.07 -52.32
C THR A 543 -50.95 -19.21 -52.51
N LYS A 544 -50.54 -20.49 -52.50
CA LYS A 544 -49.59 -21.21 -53.38
C LYS A 544 -48.09 -20.81 -53.50
N PRO A 545 -47.22 -21.83 -53.71
CA PRO A 545 -45.81 -21.81 -53.32
C PRO A 545 -44.84 -21.81 -54.52
N ALA A 546 -43.60 -21.34 -54.32
CA ALA A 546 -42.41 -21.63 -55.15
C ALA A 546 -41.22 -20.82 -54.60
N LYS A 547 -39.98 -21.32 -54.42
CA LYS A 547 -39.29 -22.52 -54.89
C LYS A 547 -38.08 -22.79 -53.98
N PRO A 548 -37.64 -24.04 -53.82
CA PRO A 548 -36.47 -24.39 -53.02
C PRO A 548 -35.18 -24.15 -53.81
N VAL A 549 -34.15 -23.60 -53.17
CA VAL A 549 -32.79 -23.55 -53.71
C VAL A 549 -31.93 -24.60 -53.01
N LYS A 550 -31.74 -25.70 -53.75
CA LYS A 550 -30.65 -26.69 -53.78
C LYS A 550 -29.69 -26.77 -52.59
N ALA A 551 -29.79 -27.90 -51.88
CA ALA A 551 -28.72 -28.49 -51.08
C ALA A 551 -27.58 -29.02 -51.98
N LEU A 552 -26.33 -28.77 -51.57
CA LEU A 552 -25.14 -29.52 -51.98
C LEU A 552 -24.66 -30.32 -50.78
N LYS A 553 -24.43 -31.62 -51.02
CA LYS A 553 -24.04 -32.63 -50.04
C LYS A 553 -22.53 -32.58 -49.75
N GLY A 554 -22.18 -32.82 -48.49
CA GLY A 554 -20.91 -33.37 -48.04
C GLY A 554 -21.17 -34.04 -46.69
N ASP A 555 -20.99 -35.36 -46.63
CA ASP A 555 -21.25 -36.21 -45.46
C ASP A 555 -20.19 -35.99 -44.37
N ASP A 556 -20.62 -35.71 -43.13
CA ASP A 556 -20.04 -36.22 -41.88
C ASP A 556 -21.06 -36.01 -40.73
N PRO A 557 -21.07 -36.85 -39.66
CA PRO A 557 -22.15 -36.90 -38.68
C PRO A 557 -21.97 -35.80 -37.62
N GLU A 558 -22.54 -34.63 -37.86
CA GLU A 558 -22.55 -33.53 -36.89
C GLU A 558 -23.70 -33.64 -35.88
N LEU A 559 -23.34 -33.20 -34.67
CA LEU A 559 -24.13 -33.04 -33.45
C LEU A 559 -25.37 -32.13 -33.68
N PRO A 560 -26.39 -32.18 -32.81
CA PRO A 560 -27.64 -31.45 -33.01
C PRO A 560 -27.43 -29.94 -33.19
N ASP A 561 -28.11 -29.40 -34.22
CA ASP A 561 -28.09 -28.01 -34.71
C ASP A 561 -28.11 -26.93 -33.61
N GLN A 562 -27.07 -26.09 -33.59
CA GLN A 562 -27.02 -24.81 -32.85
C GLN A 562 -27.77 -23.66 -33.56
N ASN A 563 -28.42 -23.93 -34.70
CA ASN A 563 -29.09 -22.92 -35.52
C ASN A 563 -30.41 -22.38 -34.93
N VAL A 564 -30.91 -22.95 -33.82
CA VAL A 564 -32.13 -22.48 -33.16
C VAL A 564 -31.91 -21.13 -32.43
N MET A 565 -30.68 -20.84 -31.98
CA MET A 565 -30.34 -19.58 -31.30
C MET A 565 -30.17 -18.41 -32.29
N ILE A 566 -29.67 -18.70 -33.50
CA ILE A 566 -29.39 -17.67 -34.53
C ILE A 566 -30.70 -17.19 -35.19
N GLU A 567 -31.69 -18.07 -35.34
CA GLU A 567 -33.02 -17.66 -35.85
C GLU A 567 -33.79 -16.77 -34.86
N ALA A 568 -33.61 -16.96 -33.54
CA ALA A 568 -34.29 -16.19 -32.51
C ALA A 568 -33.88 -14.70 -32.48
N GLN A 569 -32.59 -14.41 -32.72
CA GLN A 569 -32.05 -13.03 -32.72
C GLN A 569 -32.51 -12.18 -33.92
N SER A 570 -33.06 -12.79 -34.97
CA SER A 570 -33.47 -12.09 -36.19
C SER A 570 -34.84 -11.39 -36.11
N THR A 571 -35.54 -11.49 -34.97
CA THR A 571 -36.96 -11.11 -34.86
C THR A 571 -37.22 -9.83 -34.06
N HIS A 572 -36.21 -9.23 -33.42
CA HIS A 572 -36.41 -8.03 -32.58
C HIS A 572 -36.00 -6.75 -33.32
N GLN A 573 -36.88 -5.76 -33.28
CA GLN A 573 -36.72 -4.47 -33.95
C GLN A 573 -35.76 -3.55 -33.15
N SER A 574 -34.96 -2.77 -33.87
CA SER A 574 -33.88 -1.83 -33.45
C SER A 574 -34.03 -1.04 -32.13
N HIS A 575 -35.25 -0.87 -31.61
CA HIS A 575 -35.53 -0.21 -30.34
C HIS A 575 -35.19 -1.09 -29.12
N PHE A 576 -35.65 -2.35 -29.14
CA PHE A 576 -35.42 -3.29 -28.04
C PHE A 576 -33.96 -3.74 -27.99
N ASP A 577 -33.28 -3.76 -29.14
CA ASP A 577 -31.86 -4.09 -29.23
C ASP A 577 -31.00 -3.06 -28.49
N LEU A 578 -31.23 -1.76 -28.73
CA LEU A 578 -30.51 -0.71 -28.01
C LEU A 578 -30.81 -0.76 -26.51
N LEU A 579 -32.07 -1.00 -26.12
CA LEU A 579 -32.46 -1.12 -24.72
C LEU A 579 -31.74 -2.31 -24.04
N ASN A 580 -31.72 -3.47 -24.69
CA ASN A 580 -31.07 -4.68 -24.18
C ASN A 580 -29.55 -4.52 -24.11
N ILE A 581 -28.93 -3.78 -25.04
CA ILE A 581 -27.50 -3.43 -24.99
C ILE A 581 -27.19 -2.49 -23.82
N VAL A 582 -28.03 -1.49 -23.57
CA VAL A 582 -27.84 -0.59 -22.41
C VAL A 582 -27.98 -1.38 -21.09
N LEU A 583 -28.93 -2.31 -21.04
CA LEU A 583 -29.15 -3.16 -19.86
C LEU A 583 -28.02 -4.18 -19.66
N SER A 584 -27.31 -4.60 -20.70
CA SER A 584 -26.15 -5.49 -20.58
C SER A 584 -24.85 -4.80 -20.15
N CYS A 585 -24.80 -3.46 -20.11
CA CYS A 585 -23.63 -2.73 -19.61
C CYS A 585 -23.35 -3.03 -18.12
N SER A 586 -22.09 -3.29 -17.76
CA SER A 586 -21.68 -3.45 -16.36
C SER A 586 -21.80 -2.13 -15.58
N PHE A 587 -22.24 -2.18 -14.33
CA PHE A 587 -22.44 -0.96 -13.52
C PHE A 587 -22.22 -1.18 -12.01
N ASN A 588 -21.91 -0.10 -11.29
CA ASN A 588 -21.90 -0.12 -9.82
C ASN A 588 -23.25 0.33 -9.24
N ARG A 589 -23.88 -0.53 -8.42
CA ARG A 589 -25.20 -0.28 -7.81
C ARG A 589 -25.30 1.03 -7.02
N LYS A 590 -24.26 1.41 -6.26
CA LYS A 590 -24.32 2.60 -5.38
C LYS A 590 -24.47 3.92 -6.14
N PRO A 591 -23.56 4.28 -7.07
CA PRO A 591 -23.70 5.51 -7.85
C PRO A 591 -24.91 5.45 -8.78
N LEU A 592 -25.17 4.31 -9.42
CA LEU A 592 -26.30 4.16 -10.35
C LEU A 592 -27.64 4.44 -9.65
N THR A 593 -27.86 3.94 -8.44
CA THR A 593 -29.11 4.19 -7.67
C THR A 593 -29.34 5.69 -7.42
N ALA A 594 -28.28 6.44 -7.14
CA ALA A 594 -28.37 7.88 -6.88
C ALA A 594 -28.71 8.68 -8.15
N TYR A 595 -28.11 8.31 -9.28
CA TYR A 595 -28.40 8.93 -10.58
C TYR A 595 -29.79 8.52 -11.11
N ALA A 596 -30.18 7.26 -10.94
CA ALA A 596 -31.47 6.73 -11.37
C ALA A 596 -32.62 7.48 -10.69
N ARG A 597 -32.50 7.72 -9.36
CA ARG A 597 -33.47 8.53 -8.60
C ARG A 597 -33.61 9.97 -9.09
N LYS A 598 -32.54 10.53 -9.68
CA LYS A 598 -32.51 11.94 -10.09
C LYS A 598 -33.03 12.15 -11.51
N GLU A 599 -32.76 11.22 -12.42
CA GLU A 599 -32.94 11.41 -13.86
C GLU A 599 -34.11 10.63 -14.47
N LEU A 600 -34.61 9.59 -13.79
CA LEU A 600 -35.73 8.76 -14.23
C LEU A 600 -37.03 9.17 -13.53
N ASP A 601 -38.12 9.20 -14.29
CA ASP A 601 -39.45 9.47 -13.77
C ASP A 601 -40.18 8.18 -13.37
N PHE A 602 -41.06 8.24 -12.37
CA PHE A 602 -41.78 7.06 -11.85
C PHE A 602 -42.52 6.24 -12.94
N PRO A 603 -43.26 6.85 -13.90
CA PRO A 603 -43.93 6.10 -14.95
C PRO A 603 -42.96 5.39 -15.91
N THR A 604 -41.77 5.96 -16.09
CA THR A 604 -40.72 5.35 -16.92
C THR A 604 -40.13 4.13 -16.22
N VAL A 605 -39.99 4.20 -14.90
CA VAL A 605 -39.51 3.07 -14.08
C VAL A 605 -40.50 1.91 -14.07
N THR A 606 -41.81 2.17 -14.00
CA THR A 606 -42.82 1.09 -14.03
C THR A 606 -42.87 0.39 -15.39
N LYS A 607 -42.73 1.14 -16.49
CA LYS A 607 -42.57 0.57 -17.84
C LYS A 607 -41.31 -0.30 -17.95
N LEU A 608 -40.18 0.19 -17.44
CA LEU A 608 -38.93 -0.56 -17.47
C LEU A 608 -39.03 -1.85 -16.65
N LEU A 609 -39.65 -1.80 -15.47
CA LEU A 609 -39.90 -3.00 -14.67
C LEU A 609 -40.77 -4.03 -15.42
N HIS A 610 -41.73 -3.58 -16.24
CA HIS A 610 -42.52 -4.49 -17.07
C HIS A 610 -41.68 -5.20 -18.14
N HIS A 611 -40.73 -4.48 -18.75
CA HIS A 611 -39.78 -5.06 -19.69
C HIS A 611 -38.84 -6.06 -19.01
N LEU A 612 -38.31 -5.73 -17.83
CA LEU A 612 -37.47 -6.64 -17.04
C LEU A 612 -38.24 -7.86 -16.52
N GLU A 613 -39.53 -7.71 -16.20
CA GLU A 613 -40.41 -8.84 -15.88
C GLU A 613 -40.57 -9.78 -17.07
N TYR A 614 -40.73 -9.26 -18.28
CA TYR A 614 -40.80 -10.06 -19.50
C TYR A 614 -39.51 -10.87 -19.72
N LEU A 615 -38.34 -10.24 -19.54
CA LEU A 615 -37.04 -10.91 -19.65
C LEU A 615 -36.86 -12.05 -18.64
N LEU A 616 -37.45 -11.96 -17.44
CA LEU A 616 -37.38 -13.03 -16.44
C LEU A 616 -38.39 -14.17 -16.67
N VAL A 617 -39.44 -13.94 -17.46
CA VAL A 617 -40.50 -14.95 -17.70
C VAL A 617 -40.25 -15.75 -18.97
N ASP A 618 -39.72 -15.11 -20.00
CA ASP A 618 -39.45 -15.75 -21.29
C ASP A 618 -38.05 -16.38 -21.29
N PRO A 619 -37.92 -17.72 -21.30
CA PRO A 619 -36.62 -18.39 -21.26
C PRO A 619 -35.79 -18.18 -22.53
N MET A 620 -36.37 -17.63 -23.60
CA MET A 620 -35.66 -17.31 -24.84
C MET A 620 -35.23 -15.84 -24.91
N ALA A 621 -35.71 -14.98 -24.00
CA ALA A 621 -35.41 -13.56 -24.00
C ALA A 621 -34.14 -13.28 -23.20
N THR A 622 -33.01 -13.10 -23.89
CA THR A 622 -31.72 -12.79 -23.27
C THR A 622 -31.28 -11.35 -23.56
N LEU A 623 -30.53 -10.77 -22.62
CA LEU A 623 -29.85 -9.49 -22.85
C LEU A 623 -28.73 -9.68 -23.89
N SER A 624 -28.44 -8.62 -24.66
CA SER A 624 -27.41 -8.69 -25.70
C SER A 624 -26.02 -8.87 -25.10
N GLU A 625 -25.31 -9.92 -25.54
CA GLU A 625 -23.93 -10.15 -25.15
C GLU A 625 -23.03 -8.99 -25.60
N THR A 626 -22.11 -8.60 -24.73
CA THR A 626 -21.05 -7.62 -25.02
C THR A 626 -19.71 -8.35 -25.08
N LEU A 627 -18.78 -7.85 -25.91
CA LEU A 627 -17.49 -8.49 -26.19
C LEU A 627 -16.67 -8.86 -24.93
N HIS A 628 -16.83 -8.07 -23.87
CA HIS A 628 -16.04 -8.19 -22.64
C HIS A 628 -16.59 -9.21 -21.65
N SER A 629 -17.74 -9.84 -21.96
CA SER A 629 -18.51 -10.61 -21.00
C SER A 629 -18.72 -12.08 -21.43
N GLY A 630 -18.19 -12.50 -22.59
CA GLY A 630 -18.53 -13.77 -23.26
C GLY A 630 -18.47 -15.04 -22.40
N ASP A 631 -17.48 -15.20 -21.52
CA ASP A 631 -17.35 -16.44 -20.70
C ASP A 631 -18.04 -16.36 -19.31
N THR A 632 -18.52 -15.18 -18.89
CA THR A 632 -19.03 -14.94 -17.53
C THR A 632 -20.35 -14.15 -17.45
N PHE A 633 -20.95 -13.80 -18.59
CA PHE A 633 -22.18 -13.02 -18.64
C PHE A 633 -23.39 -13.88 -18.29
N ASP A 634 -24.05 -13.52 -17.21
CA ASP A 634 -25.35 -14.06 -16.82
C ASP A 634 -26.40 -12.96 -17.01
N SER A 635 -27.24 -13.11 -18.05
CA SER A 635 -28.30 -12.17 -18.36
C SER A 635 -29.35 -12.06 -17.25
N ASP A 636 -29.60 -13.17 -16.54
CA ASP A 636 -30.61 -13.23 -15.49
C ASP A 636 -30.08 -12.51 -14.26
N GLU A 637 -28.80 -12.72 -13.92
CA GLU A 637 -28.14 -11.99 -12.85
C GLU A 637 -28.20 -10.48 -13.10
N GLN A 638 -27.84 -10.06 -14.31
CA GLN A 638 -27.83 -8.65 -14.69
C GLN A 638 -29.24 -8.03 -14.65
N THR A 639 -30.26 -8.77 -15.10
CA THR A 639 -31.66 -8.36 -15.04
C THR A 639 -32.13 -8.17 -13.60
N VAL A 640 -31.80 -9.11 -12.70
CA VAL A 640 -32.10 -9.00 -11.27
C VAL A 640 -31.39 -7.79 -10.65
N GLN A 641 -30.13 -7.55 -10.99
CA GLN A 641 -29.39 -6.37 -10.50
C GLN A 641 -30.08 -5.05 -10.88
N TRP A 642 -30.58 -4.93 -12.13
CA TRP A 642 -31.36 -3.76 -12.56
C TRP A 642 -32.67 -3.60 -11.80
N ILE A 643 -33.43 -4.68 -11.61
CA ILE A 643 -34.67 -4.67 -10.81
C ILE A 643 -34.38 -4.13 -9.40
N MET A 644 -33.30 -4.61 -8.76
CA MET A 644 -32.92 -4.13 -7.42
C MET A 644 -32.61 -2.63 -7.38
N VAL A 645 -31.87 -2.11 -8.38
CA VAL A 645 -31.54 -0.67 -8.47
C VAL A 645 -32.79 0.20 -8.63
N LEU A 646 -33.75 -0.24 -9.43
CA LEU A 646 -34.96 0.52 -9.74
C LEU A 646 -35.90 0.58 -8.54
N LEU A 647 -36.04 -0.55 -7.83
CA LEU A 647 -36.81 -0.61 -6.59
C LEU A 647 -36.16 0.24 -5.49
N ASP A 648 -34.84 0.17 -5.31
CA ASP A 648 -34.10 0.96 -4.30
C ASP A 648 -34.10 2.46 -4.60
N SER A 649 -34.03 2.84 -5.87
CA SER A 649 -34.02 4.25 -6.27
C SER A 649 -35.36 4.93 -6.00
N HIS A 650 -36.48 4.23 -6.22
CA HIS A 650 -37.85 4.78 -6.14
C HIS A 650 -38.71 4.16 -5.02
N TYR A 651 -38.11 3.52 -4.01
CA TYR A 651 -38.81 2.78 -2.95
C TYR A 651 -39.93 3.58 -2.26
N GLN A 652 -39.71 4.88 -2.00
CA GLN A 652 -40.72 5.73 -1.36
C GLN A 652 -41.95 5.91 -2.24
N GLN A 653 -41.77 6.03 -3.54
CA GLN A 653 -42.87 6.21 -4.50
C GLN A 653 -43.66 4.91 -4.68
N PHE A 654 -42.98 3.75 -4.66
CA PHE A 654 -43.66 2.46 -4.63
C PHE A 654 -44.51 2.24 -3.37
N ILE A 655 -44.01 2.65 -2.19
CA ILE A 655 -44.74 2.53 -0.92
C ILE A 655 -45.94 3.50 -0.85
N LEU A 656 -45.77 4.71 -1.38
CA LEU A 656 -46.79 5.77 -1.32
C LEU A 656 -47.80 5.71 -2.47
N SER A 657 -47.53 4.94 -3.53
CA SER A 657 -48.45 4.78 -4.65
C SER A 657 -49.74 4.12 -4.19
N THR A 658 -50.86 4.72 -4.57
CA THR A 658 -52.21 4.19 -4.35
C THR A 658 -52.76 3.48 -5.58
N GLU A 659 -51.96 3.37 -6.64
CA GLU A 659 -52.35 2.76 -7.90
C GLU A 659 -52.38 1.23 -7.77
N ASP A 660 -53.54 0.63 -8.01
CA ASP A 660 -53.71 -0.82 -7.97
C ASP A 660 -52.82 -1.54 -9.00
N ALA A 661 -52.55 -0.91 -10.15
CA ALA A 661 -51.68 -1.45 -11.19
C ALA A 661 -50.24 -1.70 -10.70
N VAL A 662 -49.68 -0.76 -9.92
CA VAL A 662 -48.33 -0.88 -9.34
C VAL A 662 -48.28 -1.98 -8.28
N ARG A 663 -49.35 -2.09 -7.47
CA ARG A 663 -49.45 -3.15 -6.46
C ARG A 663 -49.53 -4.54 -7.12
N GLU A 664 -50.32 -4.68 -8.17
CA GLU A 664 -50.40 -5.94 -8.91
C GLU A 664 -49.09 -6.27 -9.63
N GLN A 665 -48.36 -5.25 -10.13
CA GLN A 665 -47.02 -5.44 -10.69
C GLN A 665 -46.02 -5.97 -9.65
N LEU A 666 -45.97 -5.39 -8.46
CA LEU A 666 -45.11 -5.87 -7.37
C LEU A 666 -45.46 -7.29 -6.92
N LYS A 667 -46.75 -7.67 -6.92
CA LYS A 667 -47.17 -9.04 -6.65
C LYS A 667 -46.69 -10.02 -7.72
N ARG A 668 -46.88 -9.69 -9.00
CA ARG A 668 -46.40 -10.53 -10.12
C ARG A 668 -44.89 -10.76 -10.02
N MET A 669 -44.13 -9.71 -9.75
CA MET A 669 -42.68 -9.79 -9.59
C MET A 669 -42.28 -10.64 -8.37
N LEU A 670 -43.00 -10.53 -7.25
CA LEU A 670 -42.79 -11.40 -6.08
C LEU A 670 -43.04 -12.87 -6.45
N ASP A 671 -44.13 -13.18 -7.14
CA ASP A 671 -44.47 -14.54 -7.57
C ASP A 671 -43.38 -15.12 -8.51
N ILE A 672 -42.86 -14.31 -9.45
CA ILE A 672 -41.75 -14.69 -10.34
C ILE A 672 -40.49 -15.02 -9.52
N VAL A 673 -40.11 -14.15 -8.58
CA VAL A 673 -38.93 -14.34 -7.73
C VAL A 673 -39.07 -15.58 -6.84
N GLU A 674 -40.25 -15.80 -6.24
CA GLU A 674 -40.51 -17.00 -5.44
C GLU A 674 -40.39 -18.29 -6.27
N ARG A 675 -40.91 -18.26 -7.51
CA ARG A 675 -40.76 -19.37 -8.47
C ARG A 675 -39.29 -19.63 -8.81
N HIS A 676 -38.51 -18.58 -9.12
CA HIS A 676 -37.08 -18.71 -9.42
C HIS A 676 -36.28 -19.25 -8.22
N ILE A 677 -36.54 -18.77 -7.01
CA ILE A 677 -35.93 -19.29 -5.78
C ILE A 677 -36.28 -20.77 -5.58
N GLY A 678 -37.51 -21.17 -5.88
CA GLY A 678 -37.95 -22.57 -5.85
C GLY A 678 -37.12 -23.45 -6.80
N LEU A 679 -37.02 -23.04 -8.07
CA LEU A 679 -36.26 -23.75 -9.10
C LEU A 679 -34.76 -23.83 -8.75
N LEU A 680 -34.15 -22.76 -8.24
CA LEU A 680 -32.75 -22.76 -7.82
C LEU A 680 -32.50 -23.72 -6.64
N LYS A 681 -33.45 -23.85 -5.72
CA LYS A 681 -33.36 -24.85 -4.62
C LYS A 681 -33.46 -26.27 -5.16
N GLU A 682 -34.33 -26.52 -6.13
CA GLU A 682 -34.44 -27.81 -6.81
C GLU A 682 -33.15 -28.15 -7.58
N LEU A 683 -32.60 -27.20 -8.34
CA LEU A 683 -31.34 -27.36 -9.06
C LEU A 683 -30.16 -27.65 -8.10
N LYS A 684 -30.08 -26.94 -6.98
CA LYS A 684 -29.09 -27.19 -5.93
C LYS A 684 -29.24 -28.59 -5.30
N SER A 685 -30.46 -29.12 -5.22
CA SER A 685 -30.68 -30.50 -4.76
C SER A 685 -30.29 -31.56 -5.81
N LEU A 686 -30.35 -31.19 -7.10
CA LEU A 686 -29.99 -32.04 -8.22
C LEU A 686 -28.47 -32.10 -8.45
N SER A 687 -27.74 -31.01 -8.20
CA SER A 687 -26.28 -30.93 -8.37
C SER A 687 -25.50 -32.09 -7.70
N PRO A 688 -25.74 -32.43 -6.41
CA PRO A 688 -25.10 -33.58 -5.76
C PRO A 688 -25.48 -34.93 -6.40
N SER A 689 -26.66 -35.01 -7.00
CA SER A 689 -27.13 -36.22 -7.70
C SER A 689 -26.48 -36.34 -9.08
N MET A 690 -26.23 -35.22 -9.77
CA MET A 690 -25.48 -35.17 -11.03
C MET A 690 -23.99 -35.43 -10.83
N GLU A 691 -23.37 -34.88 -9.79
CA GLU A 691 -21.97 -35.16 -9.42
C GLU A 691 -21.77 -36.65 -9.17
N ARG A 692 -22.64 -37.31 -8.39
CA ARG A 692 -22.62 -38.76 -8.19
C ARG A 692 -22.81 -39.56 -9.48
N LEU A 693 -23.55 -39.04 -10.46
CA LEU A 693 -23.80 -39.68 -11.74
C LEU A 693 -22.61 -39.53 -12.72
N LEU A 694 -21.95 -38.38 -12.68
CA LEU A 694 -20.68 -38.11 -13.38
C LEU A 694 -19.54 -38.96 -12.80
N GLU A 695 -19.43 -39.06 -11.48
CA GLU A 695 -18.48 -39.94 -10.79
C GLU A 695 -18.77 -41.43 -11.03
N ARG A 696 -20.04 -41.84 -11.12
CA ARG A 696 -20.38 -43.23 -11.49
C ARG A 696 -20.08 -43.57 -12.95
N LYS A 697 -20.00 -42.60 -13.86
CA LYS A 697 -19.57 -42.85 -15.26
C LYS A 697 -18.06 -43.00 -15.40
N THR A 698 -17.25 -42.49 -14.46
CA THR A 698 -15.78 -42.66 -14.48
C THR A 698 -15.31 -43.96 -13.83
N THR A 699 -16.17 -44.69 -13.11
CA THR A 699 -15.92 -46.10 -12.77
C THR A 699 -16.00 -46.99 -14.00
N LYS A 700 -14.88 -47.05 -14.72
CA LYS A 700 -14.53 -48.13 -15.64
C LYS A 700 -14.71 -49.47 -14.94
N SER A 701 -15.40 -50.39 -15.63
CA SER A 701 -15.21 -51.85 -15.59
C SER A 701 -14.94 -52.47 -14.22
N SER A 702 -15.97 -53.07 -13.62
CA SER A 702 -15.83 -54.02 -12.52
C SER A 702 -14.91 -55.18 -12.94
N ASN A 703 -13.61 -55.09 -12.68
CA ASN A 703 -12.76 -56.28 -12.66
C ASN A 703 -13.07 -57.01 -11.35
N GLN A 704 -13.96 -58.00 -11.43
CA GLN A 704 -14.41 -58.90 -10.36
C GLN A 704 -13.29 -59.77 -9.71
N TRP A 705 -12.01 -59.42 -9.87
CA TRP A 705 -10.91 -60.34 -9.59
C TRP A 705 -10.15 -60.08 -8.29
N TYR A 706 -10.31 -58.91 -7.66
CA TYR A 706 -9.92 -58.71 -6.27
C TYR A 706 -10.61 -57.48 -5.66
N SER A 707 -10.89 -57.54 -4.35
CA SER A 707 -11.29 -56.41 -3.52
C SER A 707 -10.25 -56.23 -2.41
N VAL A 708 -9.89 -54.98 -2.11
CA VAL A 708 -8.99 -54.65 -0.99
C VAL A 708 -9.85 -54.01 0.10
N GLU A 709 -10.01 -54.71 1.22
CA GLU A 709 -10.67 -54.20 2.42
C GLU A 709 -9.62 -53.88 3.48
N THR A 710 -9.69 -52.69 4.06
CA THR A 710 -8.78 -52.24 5.12
C THR A 710 -9.45 -52.48 6.48
N ILE A 711 -8.93 -53.43 7.26
CA ILE A 711 -9.42 -53.73 8.61
C ILE A 711 -8.47 -53.07 9.62
N THR A 712 -8.99 -52.16 10.45
CA THR A 712 -8.30 -51.61 11.61
C THR A 712 -8.40 -52.58 12.78
N LEU A 713 -7.29 -53.18 13.19
CA LEU A 713 -7.22 -54.05 14.37
C LEU A 713 -6.99 -53.19 15.62
N TYR A 714 -7.83 -53.40 16.65
CA TYR A 714 -7.78 -52.74 17.96
C TYR A 714 -6.67 -53.26 18.85
#